data_AF-A0A957XQT5-F1
#
_entry.id   AF-A0A957XQT5-F1
#
_cell.length_a   1.000
_cell.length_b   1.000
_cell.length_c   1.000
_cell.angle_alpha   90.00
_cell.angle_beta   90.00
_cell.angle_gamma   90.00
#
_symmetry.space_group_name_H-M   'P 1'
#
loop_
_entity.id
_entity.type
_entity.pdbx_description
1 polymer ?
#
loop_
_entity_poly.entity_id
_entity_poly.type
_entity_poly.pdbx_seq_one_letter_code
_entity_poly.pdbx_strand_id
1 'polypeptide(L)'
;MHIARLALILALVLLAPGTTLAWPPEIQAVAPALQEQPPAESAEANGSVSELTTCPAWQPPPASSYQSFPNAGIYTFFDWPHLDPDLYPWLTGGHMAFTWRSIEGRGPGQYYWEDVDQWLASEAALGKPVALSFTAYEGWCCGGNQLPQWFNDAHGGWPAGDGYVTCSWTDYGGLHTEDIPMYWTDAFLGAYESFMQAIAARYGDDPRVALIEIAAGIYGETMPAESDDEVDACLQAAGLSSDLWIDTVDRITDIHQRAWQDTPMVLQYAPWYLYRKERREVSDYAASLGIGVKHNRLVTDHDDQVVRSDTATIHPDVCRTGQYDPMLQYAGQVPVGWEGESSYHPEASDLIWSLLNGLNKHPSYLLLGKATIRTDDPLRQWALRLADRYTDVTIDTTPGVWTALRDPLPPNPGDPPRWYPQWGNFDFWLRQDDSAPGGLSVPVWYVGPHPWGRYARRTDQQTGNPDLYFDVENAFIAGGTNPVTISVLWYDNGTDTWELQYDATGDNFKSAGVVQKTDSREWRETTFQLADAEFAGQLNGYDFRLRSRGDGNEYFSFVEVVRAGNEGEEEEGKEGKQDAATVSTNFPIYQVSSLPIYSSTDLPTSAPSNDDFDSATAISSFPFDAVVDASGATVAADDPNMACGDGVNQRTLWYRLNAPSDGLLTLDTVGSNDDTVVAVWQGSRGSLVSRGCNDDGAYWSNTSGLNVTVQAGQTYYVELASRAPLDDGQVALRIRFNTCSYAADEAAVNSILSYYGLSDLDSFADVVSFPSGTRCAVTGLSIPSKQLNLPLPAAIGDLRNLQTLDLQYNRIP
;
A
#
# COMPACT_ATOMS: atom_id res chain seq x y z
N MET A 1 20.36 -22.78 19.75
CA MET A 1 19.44 -22.73 20.91
C MET A 1 18.08 -23.41 20.67
N HIS A 2 17.92 -24.23 19.61
CA HIS A 2 16.61 -24.78 19.19
C HIS A 2 16.25 -26.17 19.74
N ILE A 3 17.16 -26.89 20.37
CA ILE A 3 16.89 -28.26 20.88
C ILE A 3 16.31 -28.23 22.33
N ALA A 4 16.51 -27.14 23.07
CA ALA A 4 15.95 -26.99 24.43
C ALA A 4 14.47 -26.54 24.44
N ARG A 5 13.98 -25.89 23.38
CA ARG A 5 12.58 -25.40 23.28
C ARG A 5 11.57 -26.51 22.96
N LEU A 6 11.98 -27.60 22.29
CA LEU A 6 11.08 -28.75 22.02
C LEU A 6 10.78 -29.60 23.27
N ALA A 7 11.66 -29.61 24.27
CA ALA A 7 11.48 -30.43 25.48
C ALA A 7 10.45 -29.85 26.47
N LEU A 8 10.20 -28.53 26.42
CA LEU A 8 9.28 -27.85 27.33
C LEU A 8 7.82 -27.94 26.85
N ILE A 9 7.60 -28.01 25.53
CA ILE A 9 6.27 -28.11 24.91
C ILE A 9 5.66 -29.51 25.10
N LEU A 10 6.48 -30.56 25.17
CA LEU A 10 5.99 -31.93 25.39
C LEU A 10 5.50 -32.21 26.83
N ALA A 11 5.82 -31.36 27.80
CA ALA A 11 5.41 -31.55 29.20
C ALA A 11 4.03 -30.94 29.53
N LEU A 12 3.45 -30.14 28.63
CA LEU A 12 2.20 -29.40 28.85
C LEU A 12 0.93 -30.11 28.33
N VAL A 13 1.05 -31.29 27.71
CA VAL A 13 -0.09 -31.98 27.05
C VAL A 13 -0.74 -33.08 27.92
N LEU A 14 -0.41 -33.21 29.21
CA LEU A 14 -0.97 -34.27 30.07
C LEU A 14 -1.53 -33.81 31.42
N LEU A 15 -2.40 -32.79 31.44
CA LEU A 15 -3.26 -32.54 32.60
C LEU A 15 -4.72 -32.22 32.19
N ALA A 16 -5.65 -32.96 32.77
CA ALA A 16 -7.09 -32.95 32.49
C ALA A 16 -7.78 -31.65 32.98
N PRO A 17 -8.93 -31.25 32.39
CA PRO A 17 -9.62 -30.02 32.76
C PRO A 17 -10.33 -30.18 34.11
N GLY A 18 -10.05 -29.28 35.06
CA GLY A 18 -10.81 -29.20 36.32
C GLY A 18 -10.06 -28.90 37.61
N THR A 19 -8.91 -28.20 37.60
CA THR A 19 -8.31 -27.70 38.85
C THR A 19 -8.17 -26.19 38.82
N THR A 20 -8.82 -25.53 39.78
CA THR A 20 -8.58 -24.13 40.14
C THR A 20 -7.38 -24.06 41.08
N LEU A 21 -6.35 -23.31 40.72
CA LEU A 21 -5.24 -22.97 41.61
C LEU A 21 -5.16 -21.45 41.73
N ALA A 22 -5.35 -20.98 42.96
CA ALA A 22 -5.18 -19.59 43.34
C ALA A 22 -3.69 -19.20 43.25
N TRP A 23 -3.41 -18.03 42.70
CA TRP A 23 -2.06 -17.48 42.60
C TRP A 23 -1.51 -17.08 43.98
N PRO A 24 -0.24 -17.38 44.32
CA PRO A 24 0.37 -16.91 45.56
C PRO A 24 0.62 -15.38 45.56
N PRO A 25 0.66 -14.71 46.73
CA PRO A 25 0.61 -13.24 46.84
C PRO A 25 1.89 -12.47 46.44
N GLU A 26 2.79 -13.05 45.66
CA GLU A 26 4.11 -12.43 45.36
C GLU A 26 4.20 -11.86 43.93
N ILE A 27 3.10 -11.82 43.17
CA ILE A 27 3.00 -11.18 41.84
C ILE A 27 2.11 -9.92 41.90
N GLN A 28 2.43 -8.99 42.81
CA GLN A 28 1.86 -7.64 42.82
C GLN A 28 2.91 -6.53 43.01
N ALA A 29 4.19 -6.82 42.79
CA ALA A 29 5.27 -5.86 42.97
C ALA A 29 6.40 -6.02 41.94
N VAL A 30 6.10 -6.03 40.64
CA VAL A 30 7.11 -5.84 39.59
C VAL A 30 6.47 -5.06 38.42
N ALA A 31 6.36 -3.73 38.57
CA ALA A 31 5.84 -2.83 37.53
C ALA A 31 6.81 -1.68 37.18
N PRO A 32 8.05 -1.64 37.69
CA PRO A 32 9.10 -0.96 36.93
C PRO A 32 10.48 -1.64 37.14
N ALA A 33 10.77 -2.75 36.45
CA ALA A 33 12.12 -3.32 36.41
C ALA A 33 12.27 -4.41 35.33
N LEU A 34 12.03 -4.09 34.06
CA LEU A 34 12.52 -4.88 32.92
C LEU A 34 12.95 -3.93 31.80
N GLN A 35 14.07 -3.23 32.03
CA GLN A 35 14.93 -2.73 30.96
C GLN A 35 16.03 -3.78 30.77
N GLU A 36 15.84 -4.72 29.86
CA GLU A 36 16.97 -5.47 29.32
C GLU A 36 17.66 -4.57 28.28
N GLN A 37 18.96 -4.31 28.49
CA GLN A 37 19.79 -3.56 27.55
C GLN A 37 20.01 -4.37 26.26
N PRO A 38 20.08 -3.71 25.09
CA PRO A 38 20.36 -4.38 23.81
C PRO A 38 21.80 -4.96 23.79
N PRO A 39 22.07 -5.94 22.90
CA PRO A 39 23.43 -6.43 22.67
C PRO A 39 24.33 -5.26 22.20
N ALA A 40 25.53 -5.18 22.78
CA ALA A 40 26.51 -4.17 22.40
C ALA A 40 27.00 -4.41 20.96
N GLU A 41 26.65 -3.50 20.05
CA GLU A 41 27.31 -3.39 18.75
C GLU A 41 28.67 -2.70 18.91
N SER A 42 29.66 -3.19 18.17
CA SER A 42 31.07 -2.82 18.32
C SER A 42 31.29 -1.35 17.99
N ALA A 43 31.89 -0.63 18.94
CA ALA A 43 32.33 0.75 18.79
C ALA A 43 33.50 0.92 17.80
N GLU A 44 33.55 2.12 17.21
CA GLU A 44 34.62 2.81 16.43
C GLU A 44 34.52 2.70 14.89
N ALA A 45 34.60 3.78 14.11
CA ALA A 45 35.58 4.88 14.19
C ALA A 45 35.07 6.30 13.84
N ASN A 46 35.77 7.28 14.44
CA ASN A 46 35.59 8.74 14.39
C ASN A 46 35.48 9.39 12.99
N GLY A 47 34.34 10.05 12.76
CA GLY A 47 34.19 11.23 11.91
C GLY A 47 33.46 12.30 12.72
N SER A 48 33.92 13.56 12.69
CA SER A 48 33.47 14.63 13.58
C SER A 48 32.02 15.06 13.29
N VAL A 49 31.05 14.34 13.86
CA VAL A 49 29.67 14.79 14.04
C VAL A 49 29.56 15.32 15.45
N SER A 50 28.89 16.46 15.66
CA SER A 50 28.66 16.97 17.02
C SER A 50 27.98 15.89 17.87
N GLU A 51 28.68 15.39 18.89
CA GLU A 51 28.15 14.33 19.77
C GLU A 51 26.87 14.82 20.45
N LEU A 52 25.72 14.36 19.98
CA LEU A 52 24.45 14.53 20.68
C LEU A 52 24.53 13.75 22.00
N THR A 53 24.73 14.43 23.12
CA THR A 53 24.88 13.81 24.46
C THR A 53 23.55 13.31 25.03
N THR A 54 22.43 13.71 24.45
CA THR A 54 21.07 13.22 24.73
C THR A 54 20.24 13.29 23.46
N CYS A 55 19.38 12.30 23.22
CA CYS A 55 18.37 12.44 22.18
C CYS A 55 17.31 13.46 22.65
N PRO A 56 16.95 14.49 21.87
CA PRO A 56 15.88 15.40 22.26
C PRO A 56 14.51 14.72 22.14
N ALA A 57 13.58 15.05 23.04
CA ALA A 57 12.19 14.64 22.89
C ALA A 57 11.61 15.28 21.62
N TRP A 58 10.88 14.50 20.83
CA TRP A 58 10.19 15.04 19.66
C TRP A 58 9.20 16.14 20.08
N GLN A 59 9.28 17.27 19.38
CA GLN A 59 8.32 18.36 19.48
C GLN A 59 7.70 18.59 18.09
N PRO A 60 6.36 18.54 17.96
CA PRO A 60 5.72 18.89 16.72
C PRO A 60 6.08 20.32 16.33
N PRO A 61 6.22 20.61 15.02
CA PRO A 61 6.29 21.99 14.55
C PRO A 61 5.06 22.77 15.04
N PRO A 62 5.17 24.07 15.32
CA PRO A 62 4.00 24.89 15.67
C PRO A 62 2.95 24.82 14.56
N ALA A 63 1.67 24.66 14.88
CA ALA A 63 0.62 24.54 13.86
C ALA A 63 0.59 25.72 12.86
N SER A 64 0.98 26.92 13.31
CA SER A 64 1.11 28.12 12.48
C SER A 64 2.25 28.09 11.44
N SER A 65 3.19 27.14 11.53
CA SER A 65 4.26 26.97 10.54
C SER A 65 3.91 26.03 9.39
N TYR A 66 2.74 25.37 9.45
CA TYR A 66 2.32 24.41 8.43
C TYR A 66 1.95 25.14 7.13
N GLN A 67 2.46 24.63 6.01
CA GLN A 67 2.28 25.19 4.68
C GLN A 67 1.51 24.19 3.81
N SER A 68 0.74 24.72 2.85
CA SER A 68 0.09 23.92 1.80
C SER A 68 0.98 23.87 0.57
N PHE A 69 0.89 22.77 -0.17
CA PHE A 69 1.71 22.49 -1.34
C PHE A 69 0.83 22.34 -2.60
N PRO A 70 1.33 22.79 -3.78
CA PRO A 70 0.51 22.80 -4.98
C PRO A 70 0.15 21.38 -5.43
N ASN A 71 -1.10 21.22 -5.89
CA ASN A 71 -1.64 19.95 -6.42
C ASN A 71 -1.49 18.77 -5.45
N ALA A 72 -1.41 19.03 -4.15
CA ALA A 72 -1.35 18.00 -3.12
C ALA A 72 -2.66 17.19 -3.02
N GLY A 73 -2.55 15.96 -2.51
CA GLY A 73 -3.69 15.02 -2.43
C GLY A 73 -3.30 13.56 -2.59
N ILE A 74 -4.28 12.74 -2.98
CA ILE A 74 -4.09 11.30 -3.20
C ILE A 74 -3.70 11.06 -4.66
N TYR A 75 -2.57 10.40 -4.87
CA TYR A 75 -2.06 9.97 -6.16
C TYR A 75 -2.12 8.46 -6.26
N THR A 76 -2.27 7.92 -7.47
CA THR A 76 -2.08 6.46 -7.67
C THR A 76 -0.76 6.17 -8.35
N PHE A 77 0.04 5.28 -7.75
CA PHE A 77 1.35 4.96 -8.30
C PHE A 77 1.28 3.86 -9.36
N PHE A 78 2.17 3.95 -10.35
CA PHE A 78 2.10 3.17 -11.59
C PHE A 78 0.75 3.29 -12.30
N ASP A 79 0.28 4.53 -12.49
CA ASP A 79 -1.00 4.83 -13.15
C ASP A 79 -0.99 4.64 -14.68
N TRP A 80 -0.47 3.50 -15.15
CA TRP A 80 -0.63 3.06 -16.54
C TRP A 80 -2.09 2.88 -16.97
N PRO A 81 -3.01 2.47 -16.07
CA PRO A 81 -4.42 2.36 -16.44
C PRO A 81 -5.13 3.70 -16.61
N HIS A 82 -4.51 4.82 -16.21
CA HIS A 82 -5.11 6.15 -16.22
C HIS A 82 -6.42 6.20 -15.44
N LEU A 83 -6.36 5.97 -14.12
CA LEU A 83 -7.56 5.98 -13.28
C LEU A 83 -8.32 7.30 -13.42
N ASP A 84 -9.63 7.20 -13.63
CA ASP A 84 -10.51 8.34 -13.87
C ASP A 84 -11.00 8.92 -12.53
N PRO A 85 -10.68 10.19 -12.20
CA PRO A 85 -11.17 10.85 -10.99
C PRO A 85 -12.71 10.92 -10.91
N ASP A 86 -13.43 10.90 -12.03
CA ASP A 86 -14.90 10.88 -12.03
C ASP A 86 -15.46 9.56 -11.45
N LEU A 87 -14.69 8.46 -11.56
CA LEU A 87 -15.04 7.16 -10.98
C LEU A 87 -14.50 7.00 -9.55
N TYR A 88 -13.39 7.69 -9.23
CA TYR A 88 -12.71 7.61 -7.96
C TYR A 88 -12.52 9.03 -7.40
N PRO A 89 -13.55 9.64 -6.79
CA PRO A 89 -13.57 11.08 -6.49
C PRO A 89 -12.56 11.53 -5.43
N TRP A 90 -11.97 10.60 -4.68
CA TRP A 90 -10.85 10.87 -3.76
C TRP A 90 -9.49 10.95 -4.47
N LEU A 91 -9.39 10.51 -5.72
CA LEU A 91 -8.16 10.56 -6.50
C LEU A 91 -7.89 12.00 -6.96
N THR A 92 -6.67 12.47 -6.73
CA THR A 92 -6.20 13.78 -7.19
C THR A 92 -5.33 13.67 -8.43
N GLY A 93 -4.37 12.75 -8.49
CA GLY A 93 -3.44 12.67 -9.63
C GLY A 93 -2.88 11.27 -9.90
N GLY A 94 -2.06 11.16 -10.94
CA GLY A 94 -1.35 9.93 -11.30
C GLY A 94 0.14 10.03 -11.02
N HIS A 95 0.78 8.92 -10.67
CA HIS A 95 2.22 8.83 -10.51
C HIS A 95 2.84 7.81 -11.47
N MET A 96 3.99 8.14 -12.04
CA MET A 96 4.78 7.23 -12.86
C MET A 96 6.29 7.34 -12.65
N ALA A 97 6.96 6.19 -12.56
CA ALA A 97 8.40 6.08 -12.61
C ALA A 97 8.86 5.64 -14.01
N PHE A 98 9.82 6.37 -14.59
CA PHE A 98 10.45 6.05 -15.86
C PHE A 98 11.93 5.73 -15.67
N THR A 99 12.46 4.81 -16.46
CA THR A 99 13.86 4.40 -16.31
C THR A 99 14.81 5.28 -17.13
N TRP A 100 16.02 5.53 -16.64
CA TRP A 100 17.05 6.25 -17.39
C TRP A 100 17.33 5.58 -18.73
N ARG A 101 17.49 4.24 -18.76
CA ARG A 101 17.71 3.48 -20.00
C ARG A 101 16.55 3.57 -20.99
N SER A 102 15.29 3.73 -20.58
CA SER A 102 14.19 3.88 -21.55
C SER A 102 14.22 5.24 -22.23
N ILE A 103 14.66 6.28 -21.51
CA ILE A 103 14.68 7.66 -22.02
C ILE A 103 15.97 7.95 -22.81
N GLU A 104 17.15 7.61 -22.29
CA GLU A 104 18.45 7.93 -22.92
C GLU A 104 19.16 6.69 -23.49
N GLY A 105 18.40 5.68 -23.92
CA GLY A 105 18.97 4.41 -24.39
C GLY A 105 19.70 4.47 -25.73
N ARG A 106 19.44 5.49 -26.56
CA ARG A 106 19.94 5.57 -27.96
C ARG A 106 21.38 6.09 -28.08
N GLY A 107 21.90 6.71 -27.01
CA GLY A 107 23.24 7.28 -26.96
C GLY A 107 23.27 8.50 -26.04
N PRO A 108 24.47 8.98 -25.65
CA PRO A 108 24.60 10.14 -24.77
C PRO A 108 23.98 11.39 -25.44
N GLY A 109 23.08 12.06 -24.72
CA GLY A 109 22.31 13.21 -25.19
C GLY A 109 21.20 12.88 -26.20
N GLN A 110 20.90 11.60 -26.45
CA GLN A 110 19.85 11.17 -27.38
C GLN A 110 18.62 10.66 -26.62
N TYR A 111 17.74 11.59 -26.29
CA TYR A 111 16.54 11.33 -25.49
C TYR A 111 15.33 10.90 -26.33
N TYR A 112 14.58 9.95 -25.80
CA TYR A 112 13.30 9.47 -26.30
C TYR A 112 12.23 9.77 -25.26
N TRP A 113 11.40 10.76 -25.54
CA TRP A 113 10.43 11.32 -24.59
C TRP A 113 9.01 10.78 -24.76
N GLU A 114 8.76 10.00 -25.81
CA GLU A 114 7.41 9.68 -26.27
C GLU A 114 6.57 8.98 -25.20
N ASP A 115 7.14 8.02 -24.47
CA ASP A 115 6.42 7.31 -23.40
C ASP A 115 5.96 8.27 -22.28
N VAL A 116 6.83 9.20 -21.90
CA VAL A 116 6.52 10.24 -20.90
C VAL A 116 5.48 11.21 -21.44
N ASP A 117 5.68 11.71 -22.67
CA ASP A 117 4.78 12.68 -23.31
C ASP A 117 3.37 12.10 -23.51
N GLN A 118 3.26 10.85 -23.94
CA GLN A 118 1.99 10.17 -24.15
C GLN A 118 1.27 9.92 -22.82
N TRP A 119 1.99 9.43 -21.81
CA TRP A 119 1.40 9.22 -20.49
C TRP A 119 0.90 10.55 -19.88
N LEU A 120 1.74 11.60 -19.91
CA LEU A 120 1.35 12.95 -19.48
C LEU A 120 0.12 13.50 -20.23
N ALA A 121 -0.02 13.18 -21.52
CA ALA A 121 -1.17 13.60 -22.31
C ALA A 121 -2.46 12.87 -21.90
N SER A 122 -2.38 11.57 -21.61
CA SER A 122 -3.51 10.79 -21.09
C SER A 122 -3.96 11.29 -19.71
N GLU A 123 -3.02 11.56 -18.80
CA GLU A 123 -3.31 12.11 -17.47
C GLU A 123 -3.97 13.50 -17.57
N ALA A 124 -3.42 14.36 -18.44
CA ALA A 124 -3.98 15.68 -18.68
C ALA A 124 -5.40 15.65 -19.28
N ALA A 125 -5.71 14.65 -20.12
CA ALA A 125 -7.06 14.47 -20.67
C ALA A 125 -8.10 14.15 -19.58
N LEU A 126 -7.66 13.60 -18.45
CA LEU A 126 -8.45 13.35 -17.24
C LEU A 126 -8.36 14.50 -16.22
N GLY A 127 -7.68 15.60 -16.56
CA GLY A 127 -7.47 16.73 -15.65
C GLY A 127 -6.55 16.43 -14.46
N LYS A 128 -5.79 15.32 -14.51
CA LYS A 128 -4.92 14.91 -13.41
C LYS A 128 -3.57 15.65 -13.45
N PRO A 129 -3.14 16.29 -12.35
CA PRO A 129 -1.73 16.54 -12.13
C PRO A 129 -0.96 15.22 -11.99
N VAL A 130 0.36 15.28 -12.19
CA VAL A 130 1.22 14.10 -12.14
C VAL A 130 2.37 14.23 -11.15
N ALA A 131 2.73 13.11 -10.55
CA ALA A 131 4.03 12.93 -9.92
C ALA A 131 4.93 12.08 -10.83
N LEU A 132 6.22 12.41 -10.90
CA LEU A 132 7.18 11.71 -11.75
C LEU A 132 8.42 11.28 -10.97
N SER A 133 8.95 10.11 -11.31
CA SER A 133 10.23 9.59 -10.84
C SER A 133 11.10 9.11 -12.02
N PHE A 134 12.42 9.19 -11.87
CA PHE A 134 13.38 8.79 -12.91
C PHE A 134 14.50 7.90 -12.36
N THR A 135 14.33 6.59 -12.51
CA THR A 135 15.12 5.58 -11.80
C THR A 135 16.33 5.06 -12.61
N ALA A 136 17.41 4.75 -11.90
CA ALA A 136 18.63 4.16 -12.47
C ALA A 136 18.77 2.65 -12.15
N TYR A 137 17.94 2.12 -11.24
CA TYR A 137 17.98 0.73 -10.79
C TYR A 137 16.63 0.27 -10.25
N GLU A 138 16.18 -0.90 -10.72
CA GLU A 138 14.86 -1.47 -10.42
C GLU A 138 14.97 -2.83 -9.72
N GLY A 139 16.07 -3.06 -9.00
CA GLY A 139 16.27 -4.30 -8.25
C GLY A 139 16.28 -5.56 -9.11
N TRP A 140 16.53 -6.72 -8.51
CA TRP A 140 16.69 -7.94 -9.30
C TRP A 140 15.36 -8.44 -9.89
N CYS A 141 14.27 -8.35 -9.14
CA CYS A 141 12.97 -8.87 -9.57
C CYS A 141 12.38 -8.14 -10.77
N CYS A 142 12.73 -6.86 -10.93
CA CYS A 142 11.80 -5.90 -11.52
C CYS A 142 12.44 -5.02 -12.59
N GLY A 143 13.69 -5.30 -12.96
CA GLY A 143 14.32 -4.75 -14.16
C GLY A 143 15.83 -4.70 -14.10
N GLY A 144 16.40 -4.75 -12.89
CA GLY A 144 17.82 -4.71 -12.66
C GLY A 144 18.42 -3.35 -12.97
N ASN A 145 19.69 -3.35 -13.35
CA ASN A 145 20.42 -2.19 -13.83
C ASN A 145 19.60 -1.44 -14.91
N GLN A 146 19.27 -0.17 -14.68
CA GLN A 146 18.60 0.70 -15.66
C GLN A 146 19.50 1.83 -16.17
N LEU A 147 20.82 1.68 -16.08
CA LEU A 147 21.74 2.58 -16.76
C LEU A 147 21.65 2.38 -18.28
N PRO A 148 21.76 3.45 -19.09
CA PRO A 148 21.88 3.31 -20.53
C PRO A 148 23.01 2.38 -20.93
N GLN A 149 22.80 1.54 -21.96
CA GLN A 149 23.84 0.60 -22.40
C GLN A 149 25.14 1.30 -22.79
N TRP A 150 25.05 2.48 -23.41
CA TRP A 150 26.23 3.26 -23.78
C TRP A 150 27.07 3.68 -22.56
N PHE A 151 26.43 3.90 -21.41
CA PHE A 151 27.13 4.24 -20.17
C PHE A 151 27.88 3.02 -19.66
N ASN A 152 27.20 1.87 -19.59
CA ASN A 152 27.81 0.60 -19.16
C ASN A 152 28.96 0.17 -20.09
N ASP A 153 28.83 0.35 -21.40
CA ASP A 153 29.89 0.02 -22.36
C ASP A 153 31.12 0.94 -22.22
N ALA A 154 30.91 2.21 -21.87
CA ALA A 154 31.97 3.20 -21.72
C ALA A 154 32.72 3.07 -20.39
N HIS A 155 32.01 2.71 -19.32
CA HIS A 155 32.53 2.72 -17.95
C HIS A 155 32.86 1.32 -17.41
N GLY A 156 32.22 0.27 -17.93
CA GLY A 156 32.48 -1.13 -17.57
C GLY A 156 32.18 -1.49 -16.12
N GLY A 157 32.34 -2.78 -15.80
CA GLY A 157 32.15 -3.31 -14.46
C GLY A 157 33.41 -3.25 -13.59
N TRP A 158 33.24 -3.02 -12.29
CA TRP A 158 34.29 -3.17 -11.27
C TRP A 158 34.90 -4.60 -11.32
N PRO A 159 36.23 -4.78 -11.11
CA PRO A 159 37.22 -3.79 -10.65
C PRO A 159 37.94 -3.01 -11.76
N ALA A 160 37.64 -3.28 -13.02
CA ALA A 160 38.31 -2.62 -14.15
C ALA A 160 37.62 -1.31 -14.57
N GLY A 161 36.34 -1.16 -14.21
CA GLY A 161 35.48 -0.04 -14.54
C GLY A 161 34.85 0.64 -13.32
N ASP A 162 34.12 1.72 -13.59
CA ASP A 162 33.46 2.59 -12.61
C ASP A 162 31.95 2.81 -12.89
N GLY A 163 31.35 1.97 -13.76
CA GLY A 163 29.95 2.07 -14.14
C GLY A 163 29.00 1.29 -13.24
N TYR A 164 29.33 0.02 -12.97
CA TYR A 164 28.52 -0.88 -12.15
C TYR A 164 29.40 -1.91 -11.43
N VAL A 165 28.83 -2.55 -10.40
CA VAL A 165 29.43 -3.68 -9.68
C VAL A 165 28.50 -4.88 -9.79
N THR A 166 29.04 -6.00 -10.24
CA THR A 166 28.29 -7.26 -10.31
C THR A 166 28.35 -7.95 -8.94
N CYS A 167 27.22 -8.05 -8.26
CA CYS A 167 27.10 -8.74 -6.97
C CYS A 167 26.28 -10.01 -7.11
N SER A 168 26.62 -11.02 -6.32
CA SER A 168 25.94 -12.31 -6.30
C SER A 168 25.58 -12.67 -4.86
N TRP A 169 24.37 -13.18 -4.66
CA TRP A 169 23.86 -13.62 -3.37
C TRP A 169 22.98 -14.86 -3.53
N THR A 170 22.75 -15.58 -2.43
CA THR A 170 21.92 -16.78 -2.41
C THR A 170 20.63 -16.54 -1.64
N ASP A 171 19.49 -16.59 -2.33
CA ASP A 171 18.17 -16.47 -1.69
C ASP A 171 17.22 -17.58 -2.16
N TYR A 172 16.41 -18.10 -1.23
CA TYR A 172 15.51 -19.27 -1.42
C TYR A 172 16.16 -20.49 -2.10
N GLY A 173 17.48 -20.66 -1.91
CA GLY A 173 18.26 -21.76 -2.50
C GLY A 173 18.65 -21.55 -3.98
N GLY A 174 18.38 -20.37 -4.54
CA GLY A 174 18.85 -19.94 -5.86
C GLY A 174 20.03 -18.97 -5.75
N LEU A 175 20.99 -19.06 -6.68
CA LEU A 175 22.04 -18.07 -6.85
C LEU A 175 21.53 -16.95 -7.75
N HIS A 176 21.56 -15.73 -7.23
CA HIS A 176 21.21 -14.51 -7.95
C HIS A 176 22.47 -13.73 -8.29
N THR A 177 22.41 -12.94 -9.35
CA THR A 177 23.52 -12.07 -9.76
C THR A 177 22.95 -10.86 -10.48
N GLU A 178 23.40 -9.68 -10.10
CA GLU A 178 22.88 -8.42 -10.61
C GLU A 178 23.98 -7.37 -10.74
N ASP A 179 23.85 -6.51 -11.75
CA ASP A 179 24.77 -5.40 -12.00
C ASP A 179 24.24 -4.13 -11.30
N ILE A 180 24.78 -3.81 -10.12
CA ILE A 180 24.34 -2.66 -9.33
C ILE A 180 25.07 -1.39 -9.81
N PRO A 181 24.36 -0.28 -10.12
CA PRO A 181 25.01 0.98 -10.47
C PRO A 181 25.98 1.47 -9.40
N MET A 182 27.16 1.96 -9.81
CA MET A 182 28.10 2.59 -8.89
C MET A 182 27.76 4.08 -8.72
N TYR A 183 26.67 4.37 -8.00
CA TYR A 183 26.11 5.73 -7.82
C TYR A 183 27.13 6.77 -7.33
N TRP A 184 28.14 6.33 -6.57
CA TRP A 184 29.11 7.20 -5.90
C TRP A 184 30.26 7.66 -6.82
N THR A 185 30.30 7.22 -8.08
CA THR A 185 31.37 7.59 -9.00
C THR A 185 31.07 8.93 -9.68
N ASP A 186 32.12 9.72 -9.93
CA ASP A 186 31.98 10.99 -10.66
C ASP A 186 31.45 10.77 -12.08
N ALA A 187 31.73 9.61 -12.67
CA ALA A 187 31.16 9.18 -13.95
C ALA A 187 29.64 9.09 -13.89
N PHE A 188 29.09 8.36 -12.92
CA PHE A 188 27.64 8.25 -12.73
C PHE A 188 27.04 9.63 -12.43
N LEU A 189 27.55 10.34 -11.42
CA LEU A 189 26.96 11.59 -10.95
C LEU A 189 26.97 12.69 -12.05
N GLY A 190 28.04 12.78 -12.85
CA GLY A 190 28.09 13.73 -13.96
C GLY A 190 27.14 13.39 -15.11
N ALA A 191 26.99 12.10 -15.44
CA ALA A 191 26.06 11.65 -16.46
C ALA A 191 24.60 11.79 -16.00
N TYR A 192 24.31 11.43 -14.74
CA TYR A 192 22.98 11.55 -14.15
C TYR A 192 22.56 13.01 -14.00
N GLU A 193 23.49 13.91 -13.65
CA GLU A 193 23.23 15.34 -13.65
C GLU A 193 22.82 15.86 -15.03
N SER A 194 23.54 15.44 -16.08
CA SER A 194 23.21 15.81 -17.46
C SER A 194 21.83 15.30 -17.87
N PHE A 195 21.48 14.08 -17.46
CA PHE A 195 20.16 13.49 -17.68
C PHE A 195 19.05 14.25 -16.95
N MET A 196 19.22 14.56 -15.66
CA MET A 196 18.25 15.34 -14.87
C MET A 196 18.05 16.75 -15.42
N GLN A 197 19.13 17.41 -15.87
CA GLN A 197 19.04 18.71 -16.54
C GLN A 197 18.22 18.64 -17.83
N ALA A 198 18.37 17.57 -18.62
CA ALA A 198 17.58 17.38 -19.84
C ALA A 198 16.09 17.14 -19.56
N ILE A 199 15.77 16.39 -18.50
CA ILE A 199 14.40 16.19 -18.04
C ILE A 199 13.79 17.52 -17.58
N ALA A 200 14.47 18.25 -16.70
CA ALA A 200 13.97 19.52 -16.20
C ALA A 200 13.86 20.59 -17.30
N ALA A 201 14.78 20.61 -18.27
CA ALA A 201 14.66 21.49 -19.44
C ALA A 201 13.42 21.20 -20.30
N ARG A 202 12.84 20.00 -20.20
CA ARG A 202 11.64 19.60 -20.92
C ARG A 202 10.36 19.77 -20.09
N TYR A 203 10.39 19.40 -18.81
CA TYR A 203 9.21 19.27 -17.96
C TYR A 203 9.20 20.22 -16.74
N GLY A 204 10.28 20.96 -16.48
CA GLY A 204 10.42 21.85 -15.31
C GLY A 204 9.37 22.95 -15.23
N ASP A 205 8.98 23.49 -16.39
CA ASP A 205 7.93 24.52 -16.49
C ASP A 205 6.55 23.93 -16.85
N ASP A 206 6.40 22.60 -16.86
CA ASP A 206 5.13 21.96 -17.21
C ASP A 206 4.18 22.01 -16.00
N PRO A 207 3.07 22.78 -16.06
CA PRO A 207 2.18 22.97 -14.91
C PRO A 207 1.44 21.69 -14.49
N ARG A 208 1.51 20.63 -15.30
CA ARG A 208 0.94 19.32 -14.97
C ARG A 208 1.80 18.57 -13.96
N VAL A 209 3.11 18.84 -13.93
CA VAL A 209 4.05 18.15 -13.04
C VAL A 209 3.94 18.76 -11.64
N ALA A 210 3.25 18.07 -10.76
CA ALA A 210 2.96 18.50 -9.41
C ALA A 210 4.03 18.10 -8.39
N LEU A 211 4.75 17.00 -8.65
CA LEU A 211 5.71 16.44 -7.72
C LEU A 211 6.81 15.69 -8.48
N ILE A 212 8.05 15.82 -8.01
CA ILE A 212 9.17 14.97 -8.42
C ILE A 212 9.60 14.11 -7.24
N GLU A 213 9.64 12.80 -7.44
CA GLU A 213 10.26 11.87 -6.49
C GLU A 213 11.72 11.68 -6.85
N ILE A 214 12.61 12.01 -5.90
CA ILE A 214 14.05 11.83 -6.07
C ILE A 214 14.35 10.33 -6.03
N ALA A 215 15.01 9.84 -7.08
CA ALA A 215 15.43 8.45 -7.18
C ALA A 215 16.93 8.29 -6.88
N ALA A 216 17.27 7.93 -5.64
CA ALA A 216 18.65 7.86 -5.17
C ALA A 216 19.30 6.46 -5.33
N GLY A 217 18.50 5.39 -5.20
CA GLY A 217 18.98 4.01 -5.19
C GLY A 217 17.97 3.01 -5.78
N ILE A 218 17.90 1.81 -5.21
CA ILE A 218 16.99 0.74 -5.66
C ILE A 218 15.53 1.20 -5.58
N TYR A 219 14.78 1.05 -6.68
CA TYR A 219 13.41 1.57 -6.81
C TYR A 219 13.28 3.10 -6.58
N GLY A 220 14.41 3.80 -6.57
CA GLY A 220 14.52 5.21 -6.19
C GLY A 220 14.71 5.49 -4.70
N GLU A 221 14.70 4.48 -3.82
CA GLU A 221 14.86 4.65 -2.38
C GLU A 221 16.31 4.93 -1.96
N THR A 222 16.53 5.38 -0.72
CA THR A 222 17.87 5.68 -0.17
C THR A 222 18.69 4.44 0.23
N MET A 223 18.45 3.31 -0.43
CA MET A 223 19.23 2.07 -0.30
C MET A 223 19.88 1.75 -1.66
N PRO A 224 21.18 1.45 -1.73
CA PRO A 224 21.88 1.31 -3.01
C PRO A 224 21.46 0.06 -3.77
N ALA A 225 21.14 -1.03 -3.06
CA ALA A 225 20.76 -2.31 -3.63
C ALA A 225 19.91 -3.17 -2.68
N GLU A 226 19.62 -4.42 -3.06
CA GLU A 226 18.92 -5.38 -2.21
C GLU A 226 19.56 -5.50 -0.83
N SER A 227 18.73 -5.56 0.22
CA SER A 227 19.17 -5.71 1.62
C SER A 227 19.62 -7.15 1.89
N ASP A 228 20.88 -7.45 1.60
CA ASP A 228 21.49 -8.78 1.80
C ASP A 228 22.98 -8.63 2.19
N ASP A 229 23.43 -9.40 3.19
CA ASP A 229 24.81 -9.33 3.70
C ASP A 229 25.87 -9.58 2.62
N GLU A 230 25.59 -10.45 1.63
CA GLU A 230 26.49 -10.74 0.52
C GLU A 230 26.56 -9.57 -0.48
N VAL A 231 25.42 -8.90 -0.71
CA VAL A 231 25.34 -7.69 -1.53
C VAL A 231 26.07 -6.53 -0.84
N ASP A 232 25.83 -6.31 0.45
CA ASP A 232 26.49 -5.27 1.23
C ASP A 232 28.02 -5.44 1.23
N ALA A 233 28.50 -6.66 1.46
CA ALA A 233 29.92 -6.98 1.42
C ALA A 233 30.53 -6.75 0.02
N CYS A 234 29.79 -7.06 -1.04
CA CYS A 234 30.19 -6.80 -2.42
C CYS A 234 30.33 -5.29 -2.72
N LEU A 235 29.34 -4.49 -2.31
CA LEU A 235 29.38 -3.03 -2.46
C LEU A 235 30.52 -2.39 -1.64
N GLN A 236 30.73 -2.85 -0.42
CA GLN A 236 31.85 -2.42 0.42
C GLN A 236 33.20 -2.78 -0.20
N ALA A 237 33.33 -3.96 -0.83
CA ALA A 237 34.54 -4.35 -1.56
C ALA A 237 34.81 -3.45 -2.78
N ALA A 238 33.74 -2.93 -3.41
CA ALA A 238 33.81 -1.93 -4.47
C ALA A 238 34.04 -0.49 -3.94
N GLY A 239 34.12 -0.31 -2.62
CA GLY A 239 34.50 0.94 -1.96
C GLY A 239 33.36 1.77 -1.39
N LEU A 240 32.11 1.29 -1.43
CA LEU A 240 30.97 2.00 -0.85
C LEU A 240 30.95 1.88 0.67
N SER A 241 31.16 2.98 1.37
CA SER A 241 30.97 3.09 2.82
C SER A 241 29.67 3.82 3.16
N SER A 242 29.22 3.72 4.41
CA SER A 242 28.06 4.47 4.92
C SER A 242 28.19 5.98 4.70
N ASP A 243 29.35 6.56 5.07
CA ASP A 243 29.57 8.00 4.93
C ASP A 243 29.63 8.43 3.46
N LEU A 244 30.19 7.58 2.58
CA LEU A 244 30.19 7.83 1.14
C LEU A 244 28.78 7.70 0.54
N TRP A 245 27.95 6.79 1.05
CA TRP A 245 26.57 6.65 0.63
C TRP A 245 25.72 7.88 1.00
N ILE A 246 25.88 8.41 2.22
CA ILE A 246 25.24 9.67 2.63
C ILE A 246 25.65 10.81 1.68
N ASP A 247 26.96 11.00 1.44
CA ASP A 247 27.45 12.02 0.50
C ASP A 247 26.89 11.82 -0.92
N THR A 248 26.75 10.57 -1.36
CA THR A 248 26.20 10.24 -2.67
C THR A 248 24.72 10.63 -2.79
N VAL A 249 23.91 10.30 -1.78
CA VAL A 249 22.48 10.67 -1.74
C VAL A 249 22.32 12.18 -1.66
N ASP A 250 23.15 12.87 -0.87
CA ASP A 250 23.16 14.34 -0.78
C ASP A 250 23.52 14.97 -2.14
N ARG A 251 24.52 14.43 -2.85
CA ARG A 251 24.90 14.89 -4.20
C ARG A 251 23.81 14.63 -5.24
N ILE A 252 23.09 13.51 -5.16
CA ILE A 252 21.92 13.24 -6.01
C ILE A 252 20.80 14.23 -5.71
N THR A 253 20.58 14.54 -4.44
CA THR A 253 19.61 15.55 -3.98
C THR A 253 19.98 16.94 -4.53
N ASP A 254 21.26 17.33 -4.49
CA ASP A 254 21.76 18.58 -5.09
C ASP A 254 21.58 18.62 -6.61
N ILE A 255 21.72 17.49 -7.31
CA ILE A 255 21.44 17.40 -8.74
C ILE A 255 19.97 17.75 -9.01
N HIS A 256 19.05 17.18 -8.23
CA HIS A 256 17.61 17.44 -8.37
C HIS A 256 17.26 18.88 -8.00
N GLN A 257 17.78 19.40 -6.88
CA GLN A 257 17.57 20.79 -6.47
C GLN A 257 18.01 21.80 -7.55
N ARG A 258 19.12 21.52 -8.25
CA ARG A 258 19.60 22.39 -9.33
C ARG A 258 18.76 22.27 -10.59
N ALA A 259 18.13 21.12 -10.82
CA ALA A 259 17.28 20.86 -11.97
C ALA A 259 15.87 21.45 -11.79
N TRP A 260 15.29 21.34 -10.59
CA TRP A 260 13.91 21.74 -10.29
C TRP A 260 13.87 22.85 -9.23
N GLN A 261 13.32 24.02 -9.56
CA GLN A 261 13.27 25.16 -8.63
C GLN A 261 11.86 25.48 -8.14
N ASP A 262 10.83 25.23 -8.96
CA ASP A 262 9.43 25.60 -8.66
C ASP A 262 8.51 24.39 -8.46
N THR A 263 9.02 23.17 -8.66
CA THR A 263 8.26 21.93 -8.48
C THR A 263 8.59 21.31 -7.12
N PRO A 264 7.59 20.98 -6.29
CA PRO A 264 7.82 20.20 -5.07
C PRO A 264 8.60 18.92 -5.36
N MET A 265 9.50 18.58 -4.45
CA MET A 265 10.30 17.36 -4.50
C MET A 265 10.17 16.59 -3.19
N VAL A 266 10.24 15.26 -3.26
CA VAL A 266 10.36 14.38 -2.09
C VAL A 266 11.50 13.38 -2.25
N LEU A 267 12.28 13.18 -1.17
CA LEU A 267 13.28 12.12 -1.07
C LEU A 267 12.64 10.85 -0.46
N GLN A 268 12.82 9.72 -1.12
CA GLN A 268 12.30 8.41 -0.69
C GLN A 268 13.22 7.75 0.34
N TYR A 269 13.12 8.20 1.59
CA TYR A 269 14.15 7.98 2.62
C TYR A 269 13.96 6.69 3.45
N ALA A 270 12.92 5.91 3.19
CA ALA A 270 12.46 4.86 4.09
C ALA A 270 13.55 3.83 4.47
N PRO A 271 14.27 3.17 3.55
CA PRO A 271 15.33 2.23 3.92
C PRO A 271 16.67 2.93 4.23
N TRP A 272 17.58 2.19 4.86
CA TRP A 272 18.98 2.57 5.03
C TRP A 272 19.88 1.51 4.37
N TYR A 273 21.14 1.86 4.10
CA TYR A 273 22.14 0.94 3.60
C TYR A 273 22.77 0.15 4.75
N LEU A 274 23.78 0.70 5.44
CA LEU A 274 24.50 -0.04 6.50
C LEU A 274 24.01 0.33 7.89
N TYR A 275 23.66 1.59 8.10
CA TYR A 275 23.33 2.11 9.42
C TYR A 275 22.13 3.03 9.39
N ARG A 276 21.25 2.89 10.39
CA ARG A 276 20.03 3.71 10.55
C ARG A 276 20.31 5.22 10.57
N LYS A 277 21.51 5.65 10.99
CA LYS A 277 21.92 7.06 10.96
C LYS A 277 21.77 7.68 9.57
N GLU A 278 21.99 6.91 8.51
CA GLU A 278 21.92 7.38 7.12
C GLU A 278 20.56 7.98 6.81
N ARG A 279 19.48 7.32 7.26
CA ARG A 279 18.10 7.83 7.18
C ARG A 279 17.97 9.25 7.72
N ARG A 280 18.52 9.49 8.92
CA ARG A 280 18.47 10.79 9.60
C ARG A 280 19.29 11.82 8.83
N GLU A 281 20.53 11.50 8.49
CA GLU A 281 21.43 12.46 7.85
C GLU A 281 20.90 12.92 6.47
N VAL A 282 20.47 11.99 5.61
CA VAL A 282 19.98 12.34 4.26
C VAL A 282 18.63 13.07 4.31
N SER A 283 17.76 12.75 5.26
CA SER A 283 16.48 13.46 5.43
C SER A 283 16.67 14.84 6.07
N ASP A 284 17.58 14.98 7.04
CA ASP A 284 17.93 16.28 7.62
C ASP A 284 18.57 17.19 6.53
N TYR A 285 19.41 16.64 5.66
CA TYR A 285 19.99 17.38 4.54
C TYR A 285 18.91 17.84 3.54
N ALA A 286 18.07 16.92 3.05
CA ALA A 286 16.99 17.24 2.11
C ALA A 286 16.05 18.33 2.68
N ALA A 287 15.58 18.17 3.91
CA ALA A 287 14.70 19.14 4.54
C ALA A 287 15.35 20.51 4.73
N SER A 288 16.67 20.57 4.97
CA SER A 288 17.42 21.84 5.06
C SER A 288 17.41 22.63 3.75
N LEU A 289 17.19 21.95 2.62
CA LEU A 289 17.06 22.53 1.29
C LEU A 289 15.60 22.86 0.92
N GLY A 290 14.64 22.60 1.82
CA GLY A 290 13.20 22.71 1.54
C GLY A 290 12.63 21.53 0.74
N ILE A 291 13.39 20.44 0.58
CA ILE A 291 12.95 19.24 -0.12
C ILE A 291 12.20 18.34 0.86
N GLY A 292 11.09 17.79 0.39
CA GLY A 292 10.22 16.93 1.15
C GLY A 292 10.79 15.54 1.43
N VAL A 293 10.07 14.79 2.26
CA VAL A 293 10.41 13.40 2.62
C VAL A 293 9.21 12.50 2.38
N LYS A 294 9.45 11.34 1.75
CA LYS A 294 8.43 10.31 1.52
C LYS A 294 8.86 8.99 2.14
N HIS A 295 7.92 8.35 2.85
CA HIS A 295 8.09 7.00 3.36
C HIS A 295 7.30 5.99 2.52
N ASN A 296 8.00 5.00 1.95
CA ASN A 296 7.41 4.03 1.01
C ASN A 296 6.72 2.84 1.69
N ARG A 297 6.09 3.10 2.84
CA ARG A 297 5.32 2.07 3.57
C ARG A 297 4.37 2.70 4.57
N LEU A 298 3.09 2.73 4.23
CA LEU A 298 2.01 3.18 5.09
C LEU A 298 1.32 2.00 5.74
N VAL A 299 1.61 1.76 7.02
CA VAL A 299 0.96 0.75 7.86
C VAL A 299 0.60 1.36 9.20
N THR A 300 -0.20 0.67 10.02
CA THR A 300 -0.64 1.21 11.33
C THR A 300 0.47 1.21 12.37
N ASP A 301 0.94 0.03 12.77
CA ASP A 301 1.98 -0.17 13.79
C ASP A 301 3.06 -1.13 13.26
N HIS A 302 4.32 -0.80 13.50
CA HIS A 302 5.45 -1.70 13.28
C HIS A 302 6.65 -1.32 14.16
N ASP A 303 7.72 -2.12 14.11
CA ASP A 303 8.95 -1.83 14.85
C ASP A 303 9.76 -0.71 14.17
N ASP A 304 10.51 0.06 14.96
CA ASP A 304 11.35 1.16 14.50
C ASP A 304 10.59 2.34 13.89
N GLN A 305 9.38 2.61 14.35
CA GLN A 305 8.59 3.77 13.90
C GLN A 305 9.16 5.07 14.44
N VAL A 306 9.30 5.22 15.76
CA VAL A 306 9.69 6.48 16.40
C VAL A 306 10.72 6.20 17.49
N VAL A 307 11.93 6.72 17.34
CA VAL A 307 13.01 6.52 18.32
C VAL A 307 13.09 7.74 19.24
N ARG A 308 12.21 7.77 20.26
CA ARG A 308 12.13 8.84 21.25
C ARG A 308 13.10 8.64 22.41
N SER A 309 13.64 9.75 22.91
CA SER A 309 14.56 9.88 24.05
C SER A 309 14.05 9.44 25.42
N ASP A 310 12.78 9.03 25.54
CA ASP A 310 12.11 8.73 26.81
C ASP A 310 12.46 7.35 27.37
N THR A 311 13.15 6.51 26.59
CA THR A 311 13.83 5.31 27.10
C THR A 311 15.23 5.69 27.58
N ALA A 312 15.47 5.57 28.90
CA ALA A 312 16.75 5.94 29.50
C ALA A 312 17.91 5.16 28.84
N THR A 313 18.95 5.88 28.43
CA THR A 313 20.14 5.44 27.66
C THR A 313 19.87 4.97 26.23
N ILE A 314 19.34 5.86 25.38
CA ILE A 314 19.46 5.69 23.93
C ILE A 314 20.89 5.98 23.50
N HIS A 315 21.49 5.04 22.78
CA HIS A 315 22.79 5.22 22.18
C HIS A 315 22.70 6.35 21.12
N PRO A 316 23.63 7.32 21.08
CA PRO A 316 23.54 8.49 20.19
C PRO A 316 23.39 8.17 18.69
N ASP A 317 23.77 6.97 18.27
CA ASP A 317 23.69 6.46 16.89
C ASP A 317 22.25 6.14 16.43
N VAL A 318 21.33 5.78 17.33
CA VAL A 318 19.93 5.47 16.98
C VAL A 318 18.98 6.62 17.28
N CYS A 319 19.48 7.74 17.81
CA CYS A 319 18.65 8.92 18.07
C CYS A 319 18.06 9.50 16.76
N ARG A 320 16.74 9.67 16.70
CA ARG A 320 16.00 10.19 15.54
C ARG A 320 16.24 9.40 14.25
N THR A 321 16.47 8.10 14.36
CA THR A 321 16.68 7.21 13.20
C THR A 321 15.48 6.31 12.91
N GLY A 322 14.37 6.48 13.64
CA GLY A 322 13.11 5.82 13.38
C GLY A 322 12.55 6.14 12.00
N GLN A 323 11.75 5.22 11.47
CA GLN A 323 11.14 5.32 10.15
C GLN A 323 10.30 6.59 10.03
N TYR A 324 9.60 7.00 11.08
CA TYR A 324 8.68 8.14 11.05
C TYR A 324 9.28 9.39 11.72
N ASP A 325 10.51 9.32 12.24
CA ASP A 325 11.15 10.47 12.88
C ASP A 325 11.27 11.67 11.91
N PRO A 326 11.70 11.50 10.63
CA PRO A 326 11.69 12.59 9.67
C PRO A 326 10.29 13.14 9.35
N MET A 327 9.28 12.26 9.21
CA MET A 327 7.89 12.68 8.94
C MET A 327 7.35 13.56 10.06
N LEU A 328 7.65 13.20 11.31
CA LEU A 328 7.23 13.93 12.49
C LEU A 328 8.02 15.23 12.67
N GLN A 329 9.33 15.21 12.42
CA GLN A 329 10.20 16.38 12.56
C GLN A 329 9.86 17.48 11.55
N TYR A 330 9.49 17.09 10.32
CA TYR A 330 9.30 18.02 9.20
C TYR A 330 7.85 18.17 8.74
N ALA A 331 6.89 17.59 9.47
CA ALA A 331 5.45 17.70 9.21
C ALA A 331 5.03 19.15 8.90
N GLY A 332 4.41 19.36 7.74
CA GLY A 332 3.91 20.65 7.28
C GLY A 332 4.97 21.72 6.98
N GLN A 333 6.26 21.48 7.23
CA GLN A 333 7.34 22.43 6.91
C GLN A 333 7.89 22.22 5.49
N VAL A 334 7.92 20.96 5.06
CA VAL A 334 8.26 20.51 3.70
C VAL A 334 7.19 19.51 3.25
N PRO A 335 7.09 19.17 1.95
CA PRO A 335 6.17 18.14 1.51
C PRO A 335 6.44 16.81 2.23
N VAL A 336 5.39 16.21 2.79
CA VAL A 336 5.48 14.89 3.42
C VAL A 336 4.66 13.89 2.62
N GLY A 337 5.25 12.75 2.27
CA GLY A 337 4.66 11.76 1.38
C GLY A 337 4.55 10.36 1.99
N TRP A 338 3.49 9.62 1.65
CA TRP A 338 3.40 8.20 1.96
C TRP A 338 3.18 7.36 0.71
N GLU A 339 3.70 6.14 0.70
CA GLU A 339 3.25 5.08 -0.21
C GLU A 339 2.41 4.04 0.52
N GLY A 340 1.32 3.57 -0.08
CA GLY A 340 0.49 2.52 0.50
C GLY A 340 -0.07 1.55 -0.54
N GLU A 341 0.13 0.25 -0.32
CA GLU A 341 -0.38 -0.82 -1.18
C GLU A 341 -1.47 -1.67 -0.53
N SER A 342 -2.32 -2.30 -1.34
CA SER A 342 -3.41 -3.12 -0.82
C SER A 342 -2.92 -4.35 -0.05
N SER A 343 -1.71 -4.84 -0.35
CA SER A 343 -1.06 -5.91 0.41
C SER A 343 -0.69 -5.51 1.84
N TYR A 344 -0.55 -4.21 2.11
CA TYR A 344 -0.37 -3.66 3.45
C TYR A 344 -1.69 -3.48 4.19
N HIS A 345 -2.81 -3.47 3.43
CA HIS A 345 -4.16 -3.20 3.93
C HIS A 345 -5.14 -4.33 3.54
N PRO A 346 -4.91 -5.57 3.99
CA PRO A 346 -5.78 -6.70 3.64
C PRO A 346 -7.22 -6.48 4.14
N GLU A 347 -7.40 -5.84 5.30
CA GLU A 347 -8.73 -5.49 5.82
C GLU A 347 -9.01 -3.99 5.76
N ALA A 348 -10.30 -3.62 5.76
CA ALA A 348 -10.71 -2.20 5.87
C ALA A 348 -10.16 -1.53 7.14
N SER A 349 -10.03 -2.29 8.22
CA SER A 349 -9.42 -1.84 9.47
C SER A 349 -7.95 -1.43 9.30
N ASP A 350 -7.18 -2.20 8.54
CA ASP A 350 -5.78 -1.85 8.24
C ASP A 350 -5.70 -0.55 7.44
N LEU A 351 -6.58 -0.35 6.44
CA LEU A 351 -6.58 0.88 5.66
C LEU A 351 -6.94 2.09 6.52
N ILE A 352 -8.02 2.01 7.31
CA ILE A 352 -8.46 3.10 8.18
C ILE A 352 -7.33 3.54 9.12
N TRP A 353 -6.77 2.60 9.87
CA TRP A 353 -5.77 2.93 10.89
C TRP A 353 -4.42 3.30 10.29
N SER A 354 -4.08 2.80 9.11
CA SER A 354 -2.88 3.23 8.38
C SER A 354 -3.03 4.63 7.82
N LEU A 355 -4.19 5.00 7.26
CA LEU A 355 -4.45 6.37 6.83
C LEU A 355 -4.47 7.36 8.01
N LEU A 356 -5.07 6.99 9.16
CA LEU A 356 -4.98 7.80 10.38
C LEU A 356 -3.55 7.97 10.87
N ASN A 357 -2.74 6.90 10.84
CA ASN A 357 -1.31 6.98 11.13
C ASN A 357 -0.60 7.97 10.19
N GLY A 358 -0.86 7.88 8.89
CA GLY A 358 -0.27 8.78 7.89
C GLY A 358 -0.70 10.23 8.10
N LEU A 359 -2.00 10.48 8.26
CA LEU A 359 -2.57 11.81 8.46
C LEU A 359 -2.08 12.49 9.74
N ASN A 360 -1.79 11.74 10.81
CA ASN A 360 -1.15 12.28 12.02
C ASN A 360 0.21 12.96 11.73
N LYS A 361 0.83 12.74 10.57
CA LYS A 361 2.08 13.40 10.13
C LYS A 361 1.83 14.51 9.10
N HIS A 362 0.57 14.87 8.88
CA HIS A 362 0.14 15.94 7.97
C HIS A 362 0.76 15.81 6.57
N PRO A 363 0.48 14.72 5.84
CA PRO A 363 1.04 14.50 4.53
C PRO A 363 0.45 15.50 3.53
N SER A 364 1.28 15.87 2.56
CA SER A 364 0.87 16.58 1.35
C SER A 364 0.49 15.58 0.25
N TYR A 365 1.17 14.44 0.19
CA TYR A 365 0.97 13.45 -0.88
C TYR A 365 0.76 12.05 -0.31
N LEU A 366 -0.29 11.37 -0.78
CA LEU A 366 -0.54 9.96 -0.51
C LEU A 366 -0.50 9.19 -1.83
N LEU A 367 0.58 8.45 -2.09
CA LEU A 367 0.74 7.61 -3.27
C LEU A 367 0.20 6.20 -2.97
N LEU A 368 -1.02 5.91 -3.40
CA LEU A 368 -1.71 4.65 -3.10
C LEU A 368 -1.80 3.74 -4.33
N GLY A 369 -1.62 2.45 -4.11
CA GLY A 369 -1.75 1.46 -5.17
C GLY A 369 -3.15 1.42 -5.76
N LYS A 370 -3.24 1.11 -7.06
CA LYS A 370 -4.52 1.08 -7.79
C LYS A 370 -5.58 0.20 -7.13
N ALA A 371 -5.18 -0.91 -6.49
CA ALA A 371 -6.11 -1.81 -5.81
C ALA A 371 -6.68 -1.19 -4.53
N THR A 372 -5.90 -0.35 -3.84
CA THR A 372 -6.39 0.44 -2.70
C THR A 372 -7.39 1.50 -3.15
N ILE A 373 -7.12 2.17 -4.28
CA ILE A 373 -8.00 3.20 -4.85
C ILE A 373 -9.31 2.60 -5.41
N ARG A 374 -9.22 1.45 -6.09
CA ARG A 374 -10.36 0.78 -6.71
C ARG A 374 -11.11 -0.04 -5.67
N THR A 375 -11.99 0.60 -4.92
CA THR A 375 -12.77 -0.07 -3.88
C THR A 375 -14.26 0.29 -3.91
N ASP A 376 -15.10 -0.73 -3.78
CA ASP A 376 -16.55 -0.64 -3.58
C ASP A 376 -16.95 -0.83 -2.11
N ASP A 377 -16.02 -1.24 -1.24
CA ASP A 377 -16.23 -1.36 0.20
C ASP A 377 -16.52 0.03 0.80
N PRO A 378 -17.72 0.27 1.37
CA PRO A 378 -18.09 1.56 1.93
C PRO A 378 -17.14 2.07 3.03
N LEU A 379 -16.53 1.18 3.81
CA LEU A 379 -15.58 1.53 4.86
C LEU A 379 -14.25 2.01 4.27
N ARG A 380 -13.75 1.32 3.23
CA ARG A 380 -12.53 1.75 2.53
C ARG A 380 -12.76 3.07 1.79
N GLN A 381 -13.90 3.23 1.13
CA GLN A 381 -14.26 4.49 0.49
C GLN A 381 -14.37 5.64 1.50
N TRP A 382 -14.93 5.37 2.70
CA TRP A 382 -14.95 6.36 3.76
C TRP A 382 -13.54 6.74 4.21
N ALA A 383 -12.64 5.76 4.36
CA ALA A 383 -11.25 6.01 4.75
C ALA A 383 -10.52 6.88 3.71
N LEU A 384 -10.73 6.62 2.41
CA LEU A 384 -10.16 7.41 1.32
C LEU A 384 -10.73 8.84 1.26
N ARG A 385 -12.03 9.02 1.53
CA ARG A 385 -12.63 10.36 1.66
C ARG A 385 -12.10 11.12 2.88
N LEU A 386 -11.87 10.44 4.00
CA LEU A 386 -11.22 11.06 5.17
C LEU A 386 -9.80 11.51 4.81
N ALA A 387 -9.04 10.66 4.12
CA ALA A 387 -7.70 11.01 3.67
C ALA A 387 -7.69 12.21 2.73
N ASP A 388 -8.56 12.23 1.72
CA ASP A 388 -8.71 13.38 0.81
C ASP A 388 -9.08 14.67 1.56
N ARG A 389 -9.97 14.57 2.56
CA ARG A 389 -10.40 15.70 3.41
C ARG A 389 -9.28 16.31 4.26
N TYR A 390 -8.29 15.51 4.68
CA TYR A 390 -7.27 15.92 5.66
C TYR A 390 -5.83 15.94 5.11
N THR A 391 -5.64 15.60 3.83
CA THR A 391 -4.34 15.73 3.16
C THR A 391 -4.10 17.20 2.78
N ASP A 392 -2.88 17.68 3.03
CA ASP A 392 -2.42 19.06 2.72
C ASP A 392 -3.25 20.20 3.33
N VAL A 393 -3.71 20.01 4.56
CA VAL A 393 -4.40 21.08 5.30
C VAL A 393 -3.45 21.82 6.25
N THR A 394 -3.68 23.11 6.40
CA THR A 394 -3.03 23.97 7.40
C THR A 394 -3.98 24.21 8.57
N ILE A 395 -3.51 24.81 9.67
CA ILE A 395 -4.39 25.11 10.80
C ILE A 395 -5.54 26.05 10.43
N ASP A 396 -5.34 26.88 9.40
CA ASP A 396 -6.34 27.83 8.91
C ASP A 396 -7.34 27.17 7.95
N THR A 397 -6.87 26.24 7.11
CA THR A 397 -7.67 25.58 6.07
C THR A 397 -8.24 24.22 6.47
N THR A 398 -7.90 23.73 7.67
CA THR A 398 -8.35 22.41 8.09
C THR A 398 -9.85 22.37 8.33
N PRO A 399 -10.54 21.31 7.87
CA PRO A 399 -11.97 21.15 8.12
C PRO A 399 -12.26 20.85 9.59
N GLY A 400 -11.27 20.38 10.36
CA GLY A 400 -11.43 20.08 11.78
C GLY A 400 -10.12 19.65 12.43
N VAL A 401 -10.17 19.38 13.72
CA VAL A 401 -9.06 18.78 14.48
C VAL A 401 -9.56 17.49 15.11
N TRP A 402 -8.71 16.47 15.19
CA TRP A 402 -9.16 15.16 15.66
C TRP A 402 -8.06 14.38 16.39
N THR A 403 -8.49 13.39 17.17
CA THR A 403 -7.60 12.40 17.78
C THR A 403 -8.20 11.01 17.63
N ALA A 404 -7.39 10.07 17.16
CA ALA A 404 -7.70 8.64 17.16
C ALA A 404 -7.05 8.01 18.40
N LEU A 405 -7.91 7.55 19.30
CA LEU A 405 -7.55 7.08 20.64
C LEU A 405 -7.00 5.65 20.57
N ARG A 406 -5.69 5.53 20.75
CA ARG A 406 -4.98 4.26 20.59
C ARG A 406 -3.68 4.20 21.41
N ASP A 407 -3.13 3.01 21.44
CA ASP A 407 -1.75 2.69 21.84
C ASP A 407 -1.33 1.46 21.02
N PRO A 408 -0.03 1.26 20.69
CA PRO A 408 0.36 0.29 19.68
C PRO A 408 0.02 -1.14 20.12
N LEU A 409 -0.50 -1.92 19.18
CA LEU A 409 -0.81 -3.33 19.40
C LEU A 409 0.50 -4.13 19.51
N PRO A 410 0.67 -5.06 20.46
CA PRO A 410 1.75 -6.04 20.36
C PRO A 410 1.61 -6.85 19.05
N PRO A 411 2.71 -7.36 18.47
CA PRO A 411 2.66 -8.07 17.19
C PRO A 411 1.71 -9.27 17.23
N ASN A 412 1.69 -10.02 18.33
CA ASN A 412 0.71 -11.05 18.64
C ASN A 412 0.33 -11.05 20.13
N PRO A 413 -0.80 -11.67 20.52
CA PRO A 413 -1.16 -11.85 21.92
C PRO A 413 -0.08 -12.61 22.70
N GLY A 414 0.51 -11.96 23.70
CA GLY A 414 1.58 -12.54 24.54
C GLY A 414 2.99 -12.28 24.05
N ASP A 415 3.18 -11.61 22.91
CA ASP A 415 4.48 -11.15 22.44
C ASP A 415 5.02 -10.01 23.32
N PRO A 416 6.36 -9.80 23.32
CA PRO A 416 6.93 -8.59 23.90
C PRO A 416 6.38 -7.33 23.21
N PRO A 417 6.45 -6.16 23.87
CA PRO A 417 6.14 -4.88 23.24
C PRO A 417 6.96 -4.69 21.96
N ARG A 418 6.38 -3.97 20.99
CA ARG A 418 7.09 -3.54 19.79
C ARG A 418 8.37 -2.78 20.15
N TRP A 419 9.35 -2.86 19.25
CA TRP A 419 10.61 -2.15 19.38
C TRP A 419 10.43 -0.76 18.79
N TYR A 420 10.56 0.29 19.61
CA TYR A 420 10.38 1.70 19.20
C TYR A 420 9.09 1.99 18.37
N PRO A 421 7.89 1.54 18.81
CA PRO A 421 6.67 1.91 18.14
C PRO A 421 6.37 3.40 18.37
N GLN A 422 5.44 3.95 17.61
CA GLN A 422 4.85 5.22 18.02
C GLN A 422 3.93 4.99 19.22
N TRP A 423 4.29 5.46 20.41
CA TRP A 423 3.43 5.41 21.58
C TRP A 423 2.32 6.47 21.56
N GLY A 424 1.19 6.18 22.22
CA GLY A 424 0.10 7.14 22.41
C GLY A 424 -0.85 7.24 21.22
N ASN A 425 -1.64 8.32 21.18
CA ASN A 425 -2.67 8.53 20.18
C ASN A 425 -2.11 8.91 18.80
N PHE A 426 -2.98 8.89 17.78
CA PHE A 426 -2.76 9.64 16.56
C PHE A 426 -3.53 10.95 16.67
N ASP A 427 -2.80 12.05 16.80
CA ASP A 427 -3.35 13.39 17.03
C ASP A 427 -3.24 14.25 15.77
N PHE A 428 -4.25 15.06 15.50
CA PHE A 428 -4.29 16.02 14.42
C PHE A 428 -4.81 17.34 14.98
N TRP A 429 -3.90 18.07 15.65
CA TRP A 429 -4.18 19.32 16.40
C TRP A 429 -5.26 19.23 17.49
N LEU A 430 -5.65 18.01 17.87
CA LEU A 430 -6.44 17.71 19.05
C LEU A 430 -5.67 16.66 19.85
N ARG A 431 -5.40 16.95 21.12
CA ARG A 431 -4.62 16.06 21.99
C ARG A 431 -5.49 15.55 23.13
N GLN A 432 -5.48 14.25 23.37
CA GLN A 432 -5.96 13.69 24.64
C GLN A 432 -4.78 13.51 25.61
N ASP A 433 -4.94 13.94 26.86
CA ASP A 433 -3.84 13.98 27.84
C ASP A 433 -4.12 13.06 29.05
N ASP A 434 -3.36 11.97 29.14
CA ASP A 434 -3.41 11.01 30.26
C ASP A 434 -2.79 11.56 31.55
N SER A 435 -2.05 12.66 31.50
CA SER A 435 -1.44 13.28 32.69
C SER A 435 -2.41 14.18 33.46
N ALA A 436 -3.59 14.46 32.89
CA ALA A 436 -4.65 15.24 33.53
C ALA A 436 -5.11 14.55 34.83
N PRO A 437 -5.29 15.29 35.95
CA PRO A 437 -5.81 14.70 37.19
C PRO A 437 -7.20 14.06 36.99
N GLY A 438 -7.30 12.75 37.25
CA GLY A 438 -8.51 11.96 37.00
C GLY A 438 -8.77 11.65 35.51
N GLY A 439 -7.76 11.89 34.67
CA GLY A 439 -7.81 11.74 33.21
C GLY A 439 -7.07 10.53 32.66
N LEU A 440 -6.41 9.73 33.51
CA LEU A 440 -5.61 8.59 33.07
C LEU A 440 -6.50 7.51 32.47
N SER A 441 -6.42 7.35 31.15
CA SER A 441 -7.19 6.34 30.42
C SER A 441 -6.49 4.99 30.39
N VAL A 442 -7.24 3.94 30.04
CA VAL A 442 -6.73 2.58 29.85
C VAL A 442 -6.82 2.22 28.36
N PRO A 443 -5.70 1.93 27.68
CA PRO A 443 -5.74 1.44 26.30
C PRO A 443 -6.38 0.05 26.26
N VAL A 444 -7.22 -0.16 25.25
CA VAL A 444 -7.95 -1.40 25.03
C VAL A 444 -8.00 -1.69 23.53
N TRP A 445 -8.05 -2.98 23.19
CA TRP A 445 -7.99 -3.44 21.82
C TRP A 445 -9.07 -4.48 21.57
N TYR A 446 -9.46 -4.62 20.29
CA TYR A 446 -10.48 -5.56 19.83
C TYR A 446 -11.83 -5.43 20.58
N VAL A 447 -12.26 -4.20 20.82
CA VAL A 447 -13.54 -3.89 21.48
C VAL A 447 -14.68 -4.00 20.48
N GLY A 448 -15.32 -5.17 20.45
CA GLY A 448 -16.36 -5.49 19.48
C GLY A 448 -15.80 -5.77 18.07
N PRO A 449 -16.66 -6.21 17.13
CA PRO A 449 -16.21 -6.70 15.82
C PRO A 449 -15.96 -5.59 14.78
N HIS A 450 -16.25 -4.32 15.10
CA HIS A 450 -16.10 -3.22 14.14
C HIS A 450 -14.63 -2.81 13.98
N PRO A 451 -14.18 -2.32 12.80
CA PRO A 451 -12.82 -1.81 12.59
C PRO A 451 -12.32 -0.79 13.62
N TRP A 452 -13.22 0.06 14.10
CA TRP A 452 -12.98 1.02 15.19
C TRP A 452 -12.65 0.37 16.53
N GLY A 453 -13.07 -0.87 16.72
CA GLY A 453 -12.75 -1.69 17.88
C GLY A 453 -11.29 -2.11 17.95
N ARG A 454 -10.52 -2.02 16.85
CA ARG A 454 -9.11 -2.42 16.84
C ARG A 454 -8.30 -1.69 17.92
N TYR A 455 -8.51 -0.39 18.05
CA TYR A 455 -7.94 0.43 19.11
C TYR A 455 -9.00 1.34 19.73
N ALA A 456 -8.97 1.41 21.05
CA ALA A 456 -9.76 2.35 21.81
C ALA A 456 -9.06 2.68 23.13
N ARG A 457 -9.57 3.71 23.82
CA ARG A 457 -9.26 4.01 25.21
C ARG A 457 -10.52 3.95 26.03
N ARG A 458 -10.40 3.53 27.29
CA ARG A 458 -11.49 3.58 28.24
C ARG A 458 -11.17 4.41 29.48
N THR A 459 -12.19 4.99 30.09
CA THR A 459 -12.10 5.53 31.45
C THR A 459 -11.81 4.41 32.45
N ASP A 460 -11.28 4.79 33.62
CA ASP A 460 -11.00 3.87 34.72
C ASP A 460 -11.47 4.46 36.05
N GLN A 461 -12.79 4.61 36.17
CA GLN A 461 -13.43 5.24 37.33
C GLN A 461 -13.03 4.59 38.66
N GLN A 462 -12.77 3.27 38.66
CA GLN A 462 -12.45 2.51 39.87
C GLN A 462 -11.12 2.95 40.50
N THR A 463 -10.19 3.46 39.69
CA THR A 463 -8.89 3.97 40.14
C THR A 463 -8.89 5.50 40.30
N GLY A 464 -10.06 6.13 40.19
CA GLY A 464 -10.22 7.58 40.32
C GLY A 464 -10.03 8.35 39.01
N ASN A 465 -10.11 7.67 37.86
CA ASN A 465 -9.94 8.28 36.54
C ASN A 465 -11.23 8.21 35.70
N PRO A 466 -12.27 8.97 36.06
CA PRO A 466 -13.57 8.90 35.40
C PRO A 466 -13.65 9.67 34.07
N ASP A 467 -12.62 10.43 33.70
CA ASP A 467 -12.69 11.38 32.59
C ASP A 467 -11.56 11.14 31.56
N LEU A 468 -11.76 11.56 30.32
CA LEU A 468 -10.70 11.81 29.32
C LEU A 468 -10.68 13.31 29.01
N TYR A 469 -9.51 13.96 29.11
CA TYR A 469 -9.35 15.39 28.88
C TYR A 469 -8.71 15.67 27.51
N PHE A 470 -9.22 16.70 26.84
CA PHE A 470 -8.83 17.07 25.49
C PHE A 470 -8.45 18.55 25.39
N ASP A 471 -7.41 18.80 24.60
CA ASP A 471 -6.77 20.09 24.38
C ASP A 471 -6.73 20.36 22.87
N VAL A 472 -7.44 21.41 22.44
CA VAL A 472 -7.51 21.86 21.05
C VAL A 472 -6.33 22.80 20.80
N GLU A 473 -5.67 22.68 19.64
CA GLU A 473 -4.60 23.61 19.29
C GLU A 473 -5.09 25.06 19.34
N ASN A 474 -4.38 25.93 20.07
CA ASN A 474 -4.79 27.32 20.30
C ASN A 474 -4.92 28.12 19.01
N ALA A 475 -4.12 27.79 17.99
CA ALA A 475 -4.23 28.40 16.67
C ALA A 475 -5.53 28.01 15.93
N PHE A 476 -6.17 26.89 16.30
CA PHE A 476 -7.49 26.54 15.81
C PHE A 476 -8.58 27.35 16.52
N ILE A 477 -8.63 27.31 17.86
CA ILE A 477 -9.55 28.11 18.67
C ILE A 477 -8.85 28.39 20.01
N ALA A 478 -8.83 29.66 20.43
CA ALA A 478 -8.37 30.07 21.77
C ALA A 478 -9.12 31.32 22.23
N GLY A 479 -10.15 31.13 23.05
CA GLY A 479 -11.00 32.19 23.57
C GLY A 479 -12.14 32.61 22.63
N GLY A 480 -12.98 33.53 23.13
CA GLY A 480 -14.13 34.06 22.40
C GLY A 480 -15.38 33.19 22.55
N THR A 481 -16.28 33.30 21.58
CA THR A 481 -17.56 32.57 21.55
C THR A 481 -17.70 31.94 20.17
N ASN A 482 -17.38 30.66 20.08
CA ASN A 482 -17.25 29.98 18.79
C ASN A 482 -18.29 28.84 18.71
N PRO A 483 -19.14 28.82 17.68
CA PRO A 483 -19.97 27.66 17.41
C PRO A 483 -19.11 26.54 16.82
N VAL A 484 -19.17 25.35 17.41
CA VAL A 484 -18.40 24.17 16.98
C VAL A 484 -19.25 22.92 17.10
N THR A 485 -18.89 21.90 16.35
CA THR A 485 -19.45 20.56 16.44
C THR A 485 -18.38 19.59 16.91
N ILE A 486 -18.68 18.80 17.94
CA ILE A 486 -17.82 17.72 18.42
C ILE A 486 -18.48 16.37 18.11
N SER A 487 -17.86 15.55 17.27
CA SER A 487 -18.26 14.17 17.03
C SER A 487 -17.39 13.21 17.85
N VAL A 488 -18.04 12.27 18.54
CA VAL A 488 -17.40 11.28 19.41
C VAL A 488 -17.83 9.89 18.98
N LEU A 489 -16.86 9.03 18.70
CA LEU A 489 -17.04 7.63 18.41
C LEU A 489 -16.81 6.78 19.67
N TRP A 490 -17.85 6.09 20.12
CA TRP A 490 -17.90 5.38 21.40
C TRP A 490 -18.57 4.00 21.29
N TYR A 491 -18.30 3.10 22.24
CA TYR A 491 -18.88 1.75 22.25
C TYR A 491 -20.05 1.63 23.24
N ASP A 492 -21.23 1.22 22.75
CA ASP A 492 -22.46 1.11 23.55
C ASP A 492 -22.52 -0.17 24.39
N ASN A 493 -21.77 -0.17 25.48
CA ASN A 493 -21.69 -1.27 26.43
C ASN A 493 -22.30 -0.87 27.78
N GLY A 494 -23.33 -1.58 28.24
CA GLY A 494 -24.06 -1.27 29.47
C GLY A 494 -25.18 -0.24 29.30
N THR A 495 -25.79 0.16 30.41
CA THR A 495 -26.96 1.07 30.45
C THR A 495 -26.74 2.31 31.32
N ASP A 496 -25.49 2.55 31.68
CA ASP A 496 -24.98 3.72 32.37
C ASP A 496 -24.86 4.94 31.43
N THR A 497 -24.34 6.07 31.92
CA THR A 497 -24.41 7.36 31.21
C THR A 497 -23.07 8.05 31.12
N TRP A 498 -22.85 8.79 30.04
CA TRP A 498 -21.67 9.65 29.94
C TRP A 498 -22.06 11.02 29.43
N GLU A 499 -21.21 12.03 29.67
CA GLU A 499 -21.46 13.39 29.19
C GLU A 499 -20.20 14.03 28.62
N LEU A 500 -20.40 15.01 27.74
CA LEU A 500 -19.36 15.93 27.32
C LEU A 500 -19.50 17.23 28.13
N GLN A 501 -18.41 17.67 28.74
CA GLN A 501 -18.30 19.00 29.35
C GLN A 501 -17.20 19.80 28.67
N TYR A 502 -17.41 21.09 28.49
CA TYR A 502 -16.48 21.95 27.74
C TYR A 502 -16.30 23.32 28.39
N ASP A 503 -15.19 23.95 28.03
CA ASP A 503 -14.86 25.33 28.33
C ASP A 503 -15.67 26.28 27.44
N ALA A 504 -16.78 26.79 28.00
CA ALA A 504 -17.70 27.68 27.32
C ALA A 504 -17.57 29.11 27.83
N THR A 505 -18.03 30.09 27.04
CA THR A 505 -18.04 31.49 27.45
C THR A 505 -18.80 31.69 28.78
N GLY A 506 -18.06 31.88 29.87
CA GLY A 506 -18.61 32.10 31.21
C GLY A 506 -19.05 30.86 31.99
N ASP A 507 -18.80 29.64 31.49
CA ASP A 507 -18.98 28.38 32.23
C ASP A 507 -17.94 27.32 31.78
N ASN A 508 -16.92 27.14 32.61
CA ASN A 508 -15.76 26.30 32.32
C ASN A 508 -16.07 24.79 32.35
N PHE A 509 -17.25 24.37 32.81
CA PHE A 509 -17.68 22.97 32.86
C PHE A 509 -19.09 22.79 32.29
N LYS A 510 -19.43 23.57 31.26
CA LYS A 510 -20.76 23.53 30.66
C LYS A 510 -21.01 22.15 30.05
N SER A 511 -22.15 21.54 30.39
CA SER A 511 -22.56 20.26 29.79
C SER A 511 -23.09 20.48 28.38
N ALA A 512 -22.58 19.73 27.41
CA ALA A 512 -23.11 19.69 26.04
C ALA A 512 -24.28 18.71 25.89
N GLY A 513 -24.51 17.87 26.89
CA GLY A 513 -25.54 16.84 26.88
C GLY A 513 -25.07 15.55 27.54
N VAL A 514 -26.04 14.75 27.98
CA VAL A 514 -25.81 13.41 28.56
C VAL A 514 -26.26 12.37 27.55
N VAL A 515 -25.41 11.39 27.30
CA VAL A 515 -25.68 10.23 26.46
C VAL A 515 -26.12 9.06 27.35
N GLN A 516 -27.25 8.47 27.00
CA GLN A 516 -27.80 7.30 27.66
C GLN A 516 -27.44 6.05 26.85
N LYS A 517 -26.71 5.12 27.46
CA LYS A 517 -26.35 3.85 26.82
C LYS A 517 -27.53 2.88 26.79
N THR A 518 -27.57 2.03 25.76
CA THR A 518 -28.65 1.07 25.51
C THR A 518 -28.19 -0.38 25.53
N ASP A 519 -26.91 -0.63 25.76
CA ASP A 519 -26.25 -1.94 25.72
C ASP A 519 -26.38 -2.63 24.36
N SER A 520 -26.34 -1.86 23.26
CA SER A 520 -26.43 -2.46 21.93
C SER A 520 -25.18 -3.24 21.53
N ARG A 521 -24.06 -3.04 22.23
CA ARG A 521 -22.74 -3.64 21.94
C ARG A 521 -22.23 -3.34 20.54
N GLU A 522 -22.58 -2.16 20.05
CA GLU A 522 -22.15 -1.63 18.77
C GLU A 522 -21.37 -0.33 19.01
N TRP A 523 -20.45 -0.02 18.10
CA TRP A 523 -19.90 1.34 18.04
C TRP A 523 -21.02 2.31 17.66
N ARG A 524 -20.97 3.53 18.18
CA ARG A 524 -21.96 4.60 18.02
C ARG A 524 -21.23 5.93 17.86
N GLU A 525 -21.84 6.84 17.13
CA GLU A 525 -21.40 8.22 17.05
C GLU A 525 -22.43 9.08 17.78
N THR A 526 -21.93 10.04 18.56
CA THR A 526 -22.73 11.14 19.07
C THR A 526 -22.07 12.45 18.66
N THR A 527 -22.88 13.35 18.13
CA THR A 527 -22.47 14.70 17.73
C THR A 527 -23.07 15.73 18.68
N PHE A 528 -22.23 16.63 19.20
CA PHE A 528 -22.61 17.72 20.08
C PHE A 528 -22.41 19.06 19.36
N GLN A 529 -23.48 19.81 19.19
CA GLN A 529 -23.42 21.18 18.67
C GLN A 529 -23.25 22.15 19.84
N LEU A 530 -22.12 22.84 19.89
CA LEU A 530 -21.78 23.84 20.89
C LEU A 530 -21.95 25.23 20.26
N ALA A 531 -22.60 26.15 20.98
CA ALA A 531 -22.86 27.50 20.45
C ALA A 531 -21.81 28.53 20.88
N ASP A 532 -21.06 28.23 21.94
CA ASP A 532 -20.27 29.19 22.70
C ASP A 532 -18.98 28.58 23.27
N ALA A 533 -18.31 27.71 22.49
CA ALA A 533 -17.01 27.17 22.87
C ALA A 533 -16.00 28.31 23.00
N GLU A 534 -15.42 28.46 24.19
CA GLU A 534 -14.34 29.40 24.46
C GLU A 534 -12.98 28.72 24.25
N PHE A 535 -12.80 27.48 24.70
CA PHE A 535 -11.54 26.72 24.54
C PHE A 535 -10.30 27.56 24.87
N ALA A 536 -10.31 28.19 26.05
CA ALA A 536 -9.22 29.00 26.57
C ALA A 536 -8.47 28.26 27.69
N GLY A 537 -8.58 26.93 27.76
CA GLY A 537 -7.99 26.11 28.80
C GLY A 537 -8.58 26.34 30.19
N GLN A 538 -9.80 26.87 30.33
CA GLN A 538 -10.35 27.16 31.65
C GLN A 538 -10.96 25.92 32.34
N LEU A 539 -11.11 24.81 31.63
CA LEU A 539 -11.47 23.49 32.18
C LEU A 539 -10.20 22.80 32.70
N ASN A 540 -9.64 23.34 33.78
CA ASN A 540 -8.40 22.83 34.40
C ASN A 540 -7.17 22.76 33.46
N GLY A 541 -7.06 23.68 32.51
CA GLY A 541 -5.99 23.66 31.49
C GLY A 541 -6.34 22.91 30.21
N TYR A 542 -7.59 22.47 30.06
CA TYR A 542 -8.11 21.74 28.90
C TYR A 542 -9.35 22.45 28.35
N ASP A 543 -9.81 22.01 27.18
CA ASP A 543 -10.92 22.64 26.45
C ASP A 543 -12.22 21.86 26.57
N PHE A 544 -12.14 20.53 26.65
CA PHE A 544 -13.29 19.70 26.97
C PHE A 544 -12.87 18.36 27.59
N ARG A 545 -13.85 17.65 28.14
CA ARG A 545 -13.68 16.29 28.65
C ARG A 545 -14.88 15.41 28.34
N LEU A 546 -14.60 14.13 28.15
CA LEU A 546 -15.59 13.06 28.16
C LEU A 546 -15.63 12.45 29.56
N ARG A 547 -16.80 12.41 30.18
CA ARG A 547 -16.97 12.10 31.60
C ARG A 547 -17.89 10.90 31.82
N SER A 548 -17.43 9.93 32.61
CA SER A 548 -18.17 8.71 32.97
C SER A 548 -19.34 8.91 33.91
N ARG A 549 -19.44 10.11 34.50
CA ARG A 549 -20.44 10.46 35.53
C ARG A 549 -20.42 9.54 36.77
N GLY A 550 -19.41 8.68 36.90
CA GLY A 550 -19.24 7.75 38.02
C GLY A 550 -20.24 6.60 38.04
N ASP A 551 -20.87 6.25 36.91
CA ASP A 551 -21.82 5.14 36.82
C ASP A 551 -21.34 3.97 35.93
N GLY A 552 -20.15 4.07 35.33
CA GLY A 552 -19.51 3.00 34.59
C GLY A 552 -18.17 3.42 33.98
N ASN A 553 -17.64 2.58 33.09
CA ASN A 553 -16.50 2.96 32.24
C ASN A 553 -17.00 3.04 30.79
N GLU A 554 -16.41 3.96 30.05
CA GLU A 554 -16.77 4.32 28.69
C GLU A 554 -15.59 4.05 27.78
N TYR A 555 -15.88 3.68 26.55
CA TYR A 555 -14.90 3.27 25.56
C TYR A 555 -15.03 4.22 24.37
N PHE A 556 -13.93 4.85 23.99
CA PHE A 556 -13.87 5.84 22.92
C PHE A 556 -12.74 5.47 21.95
N SER A 557 -12.96 5.69 20.65
CA SER A 557 -11.96 5.37 19.61
C SER A 557 -11.56 6.60 18.80
N PHE A 558 -12.45 7.57 18.61
CA PHE A 558 -12.16 8.75 17.80
C PHE A 558 -12.95 9.96 18.29
N VAL A 559 -12.34 11.14 18.23
CA VAL A 559 -12.99 12.43 18.52
C VAL A 559 -12.59 13.45 17.45
N GLU A 560 -13.56 14.17 16.90
CA GLU A 560 -13.38 15.25 15.93
C GLU A 560 -14.04 16.53 16.44
N VAL A 561 -13.39 17.67 16.23
CA VAL A 561 -13.92 19.01 16.48
C VAL A 561 -13.89 19.80 15.18
N VAL A 562 -15.05 20.31 14.75
CA VAL A 562 -15.25 21.07 13.51
C VAL A 562 -15.83 22.44 13.86
N ARG A 563 -15.37 23.51 13.20
CA ARG A 563 -16.00 24.85 13.32
C ARG A 563 -17.38 24.82 12.64
N ALA A 564 -18.40 25.43 13.24
CA ALA A 564 -19.71 25.48 12.59
C ALA A 564 -19.65 26.26 11.27
N GLY A 565 -20.27 25.74 10.22
CA GLY A 565 -20.13 26.20 8.82
C GLY A 565 -19.21 25.29 7.99
N ASN A 566 -18.25 24.60 8.61
CA ASN A 566 -17.38 23.63 7.92
C ASN A 566 -17.93 22.19 7.96
N GLU A 567 -19.21 22.04 8.33
CA GLU A 567 -19.92 20.76 8.46
C GLU A 567 -20.41 20.20 7.10
N GLY A 568 -20.18 20.94 6.00
CA GLY A 568 -20.53 20.53 4.64
C GLY A 568 -20.78 21.66 3.64
N GLU A 569 -20.14 22.83 3.75
CA GLU A 569 -20.29 23.91 2.76
C GLU A 569 -19.36 23.71 1.54
N GLU A 570 -19.91 23.95 0.35
CA GLU A 570 -19.22 24.07 -0.93
C GLU A 570 -18.14 25.16 -0.84
N GLU A 571 -16.87 24.78 -0.67
CA GLU A 571 -15.79 25.77 -0.75
C GLU A 571 -15.54 26.18 -2.21
N GLU A 572 -16.12 27.33 -2.57
CA GLU A 572 -15.74 28.17 -3.71
C GLU A 572 -14.28 28.65 -3.51
N GLY A 573 -13.32 27.78 -3.80
CA GLY A 573 -11.89 28.07 -3.59
C GLY A 573 -10.90 27.14 -4.31
N LYS A 574 -11.35 25.98 -4.81
CA LYS A 574 -10.58 25.15 -5.76
C LYS A 574 -11.21 25.29 -7.15
N GLU A 575 -10.89 26.35 -7.88
CA GLU A 575 -11.25 26.46 -9.31
C GLU A 575 -10.61 25.28 -10.06
N GLY A 576 -11.39 24.20 -10.26
CA GLY A 576 -10.96 23.00 -10.97
C GLY A 576 -11.71 21.69 -10.65
N LYS A 577 -12.40 21.56 -9.51
CA LYS A 577 -13.15 20.32 -9.16
C LYS A 577 -14.66 20.62 -9.06
N GLN A 578 -15.44 20.20 -10.06
CA GLN A 578 -16.91 20.23 -9.97
C GLN A 578 -17.42 19.05 -9.13
N ASP A 579 -18.33 19.36 -8.20
CA ASP A 579 -19.35 18.50 -7.58
C ASP A 579 -18.88 17.19 -6.91
N ALA A 580 -17.98 17.28 -5.92
CA ALA A 580 -17.89 16.24 -4.88
C ALA A 580 -19.05 16.41 -3.88
N ALA A 581 -20.10 15.61 -4.06
CA ALA A 581 -21.29 15.58 -3.22
C ALA A 581 -20.97 15.60 -1.71
N THR A 582 -21.70 16.44 -0.97
CA THR A 582 -21.80 16.50 0.51
C THR A 582 -21.53 15.15 1.18
N VAL A 583 -20.29 14.94 1.62
CA VAL A 583 -19.92 13.78 2.43
C VAL A 583 -20.37 14.08 3.84
N SER A 584 -21.47 13.46 4.25
CA SER A 584 -21.87 13.38 5.65
C SER A 584 -20.66 12.93 6.49
N THR A 585 -20.26 13.73 7.49
CA THR A 585 -19.21 13.40 8.46
C THR A 585 -19.51 12.17 9.31
N ASN A 586 -20.73 11.62 9.23
CA ASN A 586 -21.10 10.41 9.96
C ASN A 586 -20.06 9.31 9.72
N PHE A 587 -19.43 8.84 10.80
CA PHE A 587 -18.63 7.64 10.75
C PHE A 587 -19.51 6.52 10.18
N PRO A 588 -18.99 5.64 9.32
CA PRO A 588 -19.73 4.51 8.78
C PRO A 588 -19.91 3.50 9.92
N ILE A 589 -20.84 3.83 10.80
CA ILE A 589 -21.34 3.00 11.87
C ILE A 589 -22.66 2.53 11.33
N TYR A 590 -22.67 1.31 10.80
CA TYR A 590 -23.91 0.74 10.32
C TYR A 590 -24.96 0.85 11.45
N GLN A 591 -26.03 1.62 11.23
CA GLN A 591 -27.29 1.33 11.90
C GLN A 591 -27.64 -0.07 11.41
N VAL A 592 -27.50 -1.08 12.26
CA VAL A 592 -28.05 -2.40 11.96
C VAL A 592 -29.58 -2.30 12.08
N SER A 593 -30.22 -1.50 11.22
CA SER A 593 -31.63 -1.65 10.93
C SER A 593 -31.75 -2.90 10.05
N SER A 594 -31.80 -4.05 10.75
CA SER A 594 -31.99 -5.38 10.19
C SER A 594 -31.05 -5.72 9.03
N LEU A 595 -29.77 -5.92 9.33
CA LEU A 595 -29.14 -7.12 8.78
C LEU A 595 -29.77 -8.32 9.52
N PRO A 596 -30.15 -9.40 8.82
CA PRO A 596 -30.70 -10.56 9.50
C PRO A 596 -29.69 -11.01 10.55
N ILE A 597 -30.16 -11.15 11.80
CA ILE A 597 -29.41 -11.87 12.83
C ILE A 597 -29.25 -13.29 12.29
N TYR A 598 -28.09 -13.58 11.71
CA TYR A 598 -27.66 -14.97 11.60
C TYR A 598 -27.36 -15.41 13.02
N SER A 599 -28.36 -16.08 13.61
CA SER A 599 -28.10 -17.12 14.61
C SER A 599 -26.89 -17.91 14.13
N SER A 600 -25.94 -18.18 15.02
CA SER A 600 -24.69 -18.90 14.78
C SER A 600 -24.90 -20.38 14.41
N THR A 601 -25.80 -20.65 13.48
CA THR A 601 -26.21 -21.97 13.01
C THR A 601 -26.49 -22.04 11.51
N ASP A 602 -26.52 -20.94 10.75
CA ASP A 602 -26.68 -21.02 9.29
C ASP A 602 -25.41 -20.56 8.56
N LEU A 603 -24.48 -21.51 8.41
CA LEU A 603 -23.59 -21.54 7.25
C LEU A 603 -24.47 -21.54 5.98
N PRO A 604 -24.07 -20.91 4.86
CA PRO A 604 -24.74 -21.15 3.59
C PRO A 604 -24.60 -22.64 3.27
N THR A 605 -25.71 -23.39 3.38
CA THR A 605 -25.70 -24.88 3.32
C THR A 605 -26.25 -25.44 2.02
N SER A 606 -26.41 -24.65 0.96
CA SER A 606 -26.67 -25.20 -0.37
C SER A 606 -25.57 -24.82 -1.32
N ALA A 607 -24.88 -25.84 -1.85
CA ALA A 607 -23.91 -25.66 -2.90
C ALA A 607 -24.54 -24.98 -4.13
N PRO A 608 -23.77 -24.19 -4.90
CA PRO A 608 -24.24 -23.55 -6.13
C PRO A 608 -24.84 -24.56 -7.11
N SER A 609 -25.72 -24.11 -8.01
CA SER A 609 -26.39 -25.01 -8.95
C SER A 609 -25.44 -25.77 -9.88
N ASN A 610 -24.22 -25.27 -10.06
CA ASN A 610 -23.17 -25.82 -10.90
C ASN A 610 -21.97 -26.36 -10.09
N ASP A 611 -22.22 -26.79 -8.86
CA ASP A 611 -21.23 -27.40 -7.98
C ASP A 611 -20.68 -28.75 -8.47
N ASP A 612 -21.40 -29.44 -9.36
CA ASP A 612 -21.01 -30.77 -9.84
C ASP A 612 -21.04 -30.82 -11.39
N PHE A 613 -20.18 -31.68 -11.96
CA PHE A 613 -20.07 -31.92 -13.40
C PHE A 613 -21.43 -32.15 -14.08
N ASP A 614 -22.34 -32.91 -13.46
CA ASP A 614 -23.64 -33.25 -14.06
C ASP A 614 -24.59 -32.05 -14.13
N SER A 615 -24.35 -31.02 -13.32
CA SER A 615 -25.13 -29.78 -13.27
C SER A 615 -24.40 -28.57 -13.86
N ALA A 616 -23.34 -28.80 -14.64
CA ALA A 616 -22.54 -27.76 -15.27
C ALA A 616 -23.40 -26.70 -16.01
N THR A 617 -23.17 -25.42 -15.70
CA THR A 617 -23.89 -24.30 -16.33
C THR A 617 -23.59 -24.23 -17.82
N ALA A 618 -24.63 -24.23 -18.65
CA ALA A 618 -24.45 -24.17 -20.11
C ALA A 618 -24.11 -22.75 -20.61
N ILE A 619 -22.96 -22.60 -21.25
CA ILE A 619 -22.55 -21.40 -21.98
C ILE A 619 -23.21 -21.44 -23.36
N SER A 620 -24.22 -20.58 -23.57
CA SER A 620 -25.06 -20.60 -24.78
C SER A 620 -24.82 -19.43 -25.74
N SER A 621 -24.05 -18.42 -25.33
CA SER A 621 -23.67 -17.26 -26.14
C SER A 621 -22.32 -16.71 -25.69
N PHE A 622 -21.65 -15.97 -26.58
CA PHE A 622 -20.44 -15.20 -26.28
C PHE A 622 -20.65 -13.71 -26.59
N PRO A 623 -20.05 -12.78 -25.82
CA PRO A 623 -19.29 -13.01 -24.58
C PRO A 623 -20.14 -13.66 -23.49
N PHE A 624 -19.50 -14.42 -22.62
CA PHE A 624 -20.11 -14.99 -21.42
C PHE A 624 -19.41 -14.39 -20.20
N ASP A 625 -20.19 -13.91 -19.25
CA ASP A 625 -19.71 -13.32 -18.01
C ASP A 625 -20.61 -13.80 -16.87
N ALA A 626 -20.03 -14.31 -15.80
CA ALA A 626 -20.75 -14.79 -14.63
C ALA A 626 -20.00 -14.39 -13.35
N VAL A 627 -20.75 -14.08 -12.30
CA VAL A 627 -20.25 -13.91 -10.93
C VAL A 627 -21.10 -14.81 -10.05
N VAL A 628 -20.45 -15.68 -9.27
CA VAL A 628 -21.10 -16.71 -8.46
C VAL A 628 -20.50 -16.69 -7.06
N ASP A 629 -21.34 -16.85 -6.04
CA ASP A 629 -20.90 -17.17 -4.67
C ASP A 629 -20.59 -18.67 -4.59
N ALA A 630 -19.31 -19.01 -4.48
CA ALA A 630 -18.78 -20.36 -4.35
C ALA A 630 -18.56 -20.79 -2.89
N SER A 631 -18.94 -19.99 -1.89
CA SER A 631 -18.68 -20.28 -0.47
C SER A 631 -19.23 -21.64 -0.02
N GLY A 632 -20.35 -22.07 -0.60
CA GLY A 632 -21.01 -23.35 -0.35
C GLY A 632 -20.61 -24.49 -1.31
N ALA A 633 -19.72 -24.25 -2.27
CA ALA A 633 -19.32 -25.23 -3.26
C ALA A 633 -18.45 -26.34 -2.65
N THR A 634 -18.61 -27.56 -3.15
CA THR A 634 -17.89 -28.76 -2.73
C THR A 634 -16.87 -29.19 -3.79
N VAL A 635 -16.21 -30.33 -3.57
CA VAL A 635 -15.30 -30.94 -4.56
C VAL A 635 -15.74 -32.39 -4.68
N ALA A 636 -16.10 -32.82 -5.89
CA ALA A 636 -16.51 -34.20 -6.10
C ALA A 636 -15.29 -35.13 -6.06
N ALA A 637 -15.47 -36.37 -5.58
CA ALA A 637 -14.37 -37.33 -5.49
C ALA A 637 -13.79 -37.73 -6.87
N ASP A 638 -14.51 -37.43 -7.95
CA ASP A 638 -14.11 -37.66 -9.33
C ASP A 638 -13.80 -36.37 -10.11
N ASP A 639 -13.71 -35.22 -9.42
CA ASP A 639 -13.16 -34.01 -10.00
C ASP A 639 -11.70 -34.25 -10.42
N PRO A 640 -11.32 -33.92 -11.66
CA PRO A 640 -9.95 -34.10 -12.12
C PRO A 640 -8.94 -33.27 -11.33
N ASN A 641 -7.72 -33.79 -11.18
CA ASN A 641 -6.63 -33.01 -10.62
C ASN A 641 -6.20 -31.89 -11.61
N MET A 642 -6.26 -30.63 -11.17
CA MET A 642 -5.71 -29.47 -11.88
C MET A 642 -4.21 -29.30 -11.59
N ALA A 643 -3.36 -29.89 -12.44
CA ALA A 643 -1.91 -29.94 -12.22
C ALA A 643 -1.19 -28.58 -12.14
N CYS A 644 -1.76 -27.51 -12.72
CA CYS A 644 -1.23 -26.14 -12.64
C CYS A 644 -1.40 -25.50 -11.26
N GLY A 645 -2.38 -25.94 -10.47
CA GLY A 645 -2.62 -25.46 -9.11
C GLY A 645 -1.97 -26.34 -8.04
N ASP A 646 -0.83 -26.97 -8.34
CA ASP A 646 -0.16 -27.99 -7.49
C ASP A 646 -1.08 -29.14 -7.03
N GLY A 647 -2.18 -29.37 -7.75
CA GLY A 647 -3.21 -30.34 -7.43
C GLY A 647 -4.12 -29.98 -6.25
N VAL A 648 -4.17 -28.70 -5.88
CA VAL A 648 -5.14 -28.15 -4.93
C VAL A 648 -6.32 -27.54 -5.72
N ASN A 649 -7.50 -28.13 -5.59
CA ASN A 649 -8.76 -27.58 -6.09
C ASN A 649 -9.82 -27.66 -4.97
N GLN A 650 -10.29 -26.50 -4.50
CA GLN A 650 -11.37 -26.36 -3.52
C GLN A 650 -12.56 -25.64 -4.18
N ARG A 651 -13.79 -25.81 -3.68
CA ARG A 651 -15.00 -25.09 -4.16
C ARG A 651 -15.17 -25.12 -5.69
N THR A 652 -15.27 -26.31 -6.28
CA THR A 652 -15.27 -26.46 -7.75
C THR A 652 -16.62 -26.07 -8.35
N LEU A 653 -16.57 -25.33 -9.46
CA LEU A 653 -17.72 -24.92 -10.25
C LEU A 653 -17.53 -25.36 -11.70
N TRP A 654 -18.59 -25.92 -12.27
CA TRP A 654 -18.58 -26.52 -13.60
C TRP A 654 -19.39 -25.70 -14.62
N TYR A 655 -18.81 -25.50 -15.80
CA TYR A 655 -19.47 -24.89 -16.95
C TYR A 655 -19.31 -25.78 -18.17
N ARG A 656 -20.30 -25.77 -19.07
CA ARG A 656 -20.28 -26.57 -20.30
C ARG A 656 -20.51 -25.71 -21.53
N LEU A 657 -19.67 -25.90 -22.54
CA LEU A 657 -19.75 -25.22 -23.82
C LEU A 657 -19.84 -26.22 -24.97
N ASN A 658 -20.73 -25.96 -25.92
CA ASN A 658 -20.68 -26.58 -27.26
C ASN A 658 -20.08 -25.58 -28.25
N ALA A 659 -18.89 -25.86 -28.78
CA ALA A 659 -18.20 -24.93 -29.66
C ALA A 659 -18.95 -24.78 -31.01
N PRO A 660 -19.38 -23.57 -31.39
CA PRO A 660 -20.22 -23.36 -32.58
C PRO A 660 -19.42 -23.42 -33.89
N SER A 661 -18.11 -23.19 -33.84
CA SER A 661 -17.17 -23.29 -34.96
C SER A 661 -15.78 -23.65 -34.44
N ASP A 662 -14.82 -23.86 -35.33
CA ASP A 662 -13.41 -23.87 -34.95
C ASP A 662 -13.01 -22.46 -34.48
N GLY A 663 -12.27 -22.36 -33.38
CA GLY A 663 -11.91 -21.07 -32.82
C GLY A 663 -11.07 -21.15 -31.54
N LEU A 664 -10.77 -19.98 -30.98
CA LEU A 664 -10.04 -19.83 -29.72
C LEU A 664 -11.01 -19.38 -28.62
N LEU A 665 -11.03 -20.11 -27.50
CA LEU A 665 -11.61 -19.63 -26.26
C LEU A 665 -10.54 -18.93 -25.45
N THR A 666 -10.83 -17.70 -25.04
CA THR A 666 -10.06 -16.95 -24.06
C THR A 666 -10.93 -16.80 -22.83
N LEU A 667 -10.43 -17.22 -21.68
CA LEU A 667 -11.14 -17.10 -20.41
C LEU A 667 -10.26 -16.49 -19.34
N ASP A 668 -10.89 -15.77 -18.41
CA ASP A 668 -10.26 -15.16 -17.25
C ASP A 668 -11.22 -15.14 -16.06
N THR A 669 -10.65 -15.06 -14.86
CA THR A 669 -11.41 -14.97 -13.60
C THR A 669 -11.25 -13.60 -12.93
N VAL A 670 -10.91 -12.57 -13.71
CA VAL A 670 -10.66 -11.21 -13.21
C VAL A 670 -11.91 -10.67 -12.53
N GLY A 671 -11.76 -10.22 -11.28
CA GLY A 671 -12.86 -9.80 -10.41
C GLY A 671 -13.33 -10.88 -9.44
N SER A 672 -12.62 -12.01 -9.32
CA SER A 672 -12.78 -12.96 -8.21
C SER A 672 -12.07 -12.47 -6.95
N ASN A 673 -12.62 -12.82 -5.78
CA ASN A 673 -12.02 -12.54 -4.48
C ASN A 673 -11.18 -13.74 -3.98
N ASP A 674 -11.55 -14.96 -4.38
CA ASP A 674 -10.76 -16.17 -4.12
C ASP A 674 -9.53 -16.24 -5.04
N ASP A 675 -8.47 -16.90 -4.57
CA ASP A 675 -7.37 -17.36 -5.41
C ASP A 675 -7.87 -18.50 -6.32
N THR A 676 -7.97 -18.27 -7.62
CA THR A 676 -8.65 -19.18 -8.55
C THR A 676 -7.69 -20.11 -9.30
N VAL A 677 -8.16 -21.31 -9.62
CA VAL A 677 -7.57 -22.21 -10.62
C VAL A 677 -8.62 -22.50 -11.70
N VAL A 678 -8.24 -22.46 -12.98
CA VAL A 678 -9.14 -22.81 -14.08
C VAL A 678 -8.57 -23.88 -15.00
N ALA A 679 -9.39 -24.85 -15.37
CA ALA A 679 -9.04 -25.90 -16.31
C ALA A 679 -10.14 -26.11 -17.36
N VAL A 680 -9.73 -26.44 -18.59
CA VAL A 680 -10.65 -26.83 -19.65
C VAL A 680 -10.47 -28.31 -19.96
N TRP A 681 -11.57 -29.04 -19.98
CA TRP A 681 -11.63 -30.47 -20.16
C TRP A 681 -12.45 -30.86 -21.38
N GLN A 682 -12.14 -32.03 -21.94
CA GLN A 682 -12.93 -32.67 -22.98
C GLN A 682 -13.09 -34.16 -22.67
N GLY A 683 -14.26 -34.73 -22.97
CA GLY A 683 -14.57 -36.14 -22.74
C GLY A 683 -15.82 -36.35 -21.90
N SER A 684 -15.90 -37.49 -21.22
CA SER A 684 -17.00 -37.86 -20.33
C SER A 684 -16.54 -37.81 -18.87
N ARG A 685 -17.47 -37.59 -17.93
CA ARG A 685 -17.22 -37.69 -16.47
C ARG A 685 -16.43 -38.96 -16.12
N GLY A 686 -15.40 -38.81 -15.29
CA GLY A 686 -14.48 -39.91 -14.92
C GLY A 686 -13.48 -40.34 -16.02
N SER A 687 -13.46 -39.67 -17.17
CA SER A 687 -12.48 -39.90 -18.26
C SER A 687 -12.21 -38.61 -19.04
N LEU A 688 -12.12 -37.48 -18.32
CA LEU A 688 -11.83 -36.17 -18.87
C LEU A 688 -10.34 -36.05 -19.25
N VAL A 689 -10.07 -35.36 -20.36
CA VAL A 689 -8.72 -35.06 -20.85
C VAL A 689 -8.51 -33.56 -20.80
N SER A 690 -7.43 -33.12 -20.14
CA SER A 690 -7.11 -31.69 -20.03
C SER A 690 -6.78 -31.12 -21.40
N ARG A 691 -7.30 -29.92 -21.67
CA ARG A 691 -7.04 -29.11 -22.86
C ARG A 691 -6.18 -27.87 -22.54
N GLY A 692 -5.94 -27.63 -21.26
CA GLY A 692 -5.21 -26.49 -20.71
C GLY A 692 -5.68 -26.22 -19.29
N CYS A 693 -4.80 -25.68 -18.46
CA CYS A 693 -5.17 -25.17 -17.14
C CYS A 693 -4.22 -24.05 -16.73
N ASN A 694 -4.68 -23.17 -15.84
CA ASN A 694 -3.87 -22.12 -15.25
C ASN A 694 -4.33 -21.79 -13.83
N ASP A 695 -3.39 -21.41 -12.97
CA ASP A 695 -3.61 -20.97 -11.59
C ASP A 695 -3.58 -19.43 -11.57
N ASP A 696 -2.44 -18.83 -11.92
CA ASP A 696 -2.28 -17.38 -11.97
C ASP A 696 -2.16 -16.87 -13.41
N GLY A 697 -3.05 -15.95 -13.79
CA GLY A 697 -3.06 -15.29 -15.11
C GLY A 697 -1.85 -14.37 -15.34
N ALA A 698 -1.18 -13.93 -14.26
CA ALA A 698 0.03 -13.10 -14.26
C ALA A 698 0.73 -13.16 -12.88
N TYR A 699 2.03 -12.79 -12.80
CA TYR A 699 2.72 -12.62 -11.51
C TYR A 699 2.01 -11.57 -10.66
N TRP A 700 1.71 -11.91 -9.39
CA TRP A 700 0.95 -11.12 -8.40
C TRP A 700 -0.58 -11.02 -8.63
N SER A 701 -1.14 -11.88 -9.49
CA SER A 701 -2.59 -12.02 -9.65
C SER A 701 -3.03 -13.38 -9.12
N ASN A 702 -3.94 -13.40 -8.16
CA ASN A 702 -4.62 -14.61 -7.69
C ASN A 702 -5.82 -14.99 -8.59
N THR A 703 -5.90 -14.41 -9.80
CA THR A 703 -6.93 -14.72 -10.80
C THR A 703 -6.30 -15.39 -12.01
N SER A 704 -6.91 -16.47 -12.49
CA SER A 704 -6.44 -17.29 -13.61
C SER A 704 -6.86 -16.73 -14.96
N GLY A 705 -6.09 -17.09 -15.99
CA GLY A 705 -6.46 -16.85 -17.39
C GLY A 705 -5.93 -17.95 -18.32
N LEU A 706 -6.72 -18.36 -19.31
CA LEU A 706 -6.38 -19.49 -20.18
C LEU A 706 -6.89 -19.29 -21.62
N ASN A 707 -6.07 -19.68 -22.59
CA ASN A 707 -6.43 -19.77 -23.99
C ASN A 707 -6.50 -21.24 -24.43
N VAL A 708 -7.62 -21.66 -25.02
CA VAL A 708 -7.83 -23.04 -25.50
C VAL A 708 -8.46 -23.05 -26.86
N THR A 709 -7.82 -23.73 -27.81
CA THR A 709 -8.44 -23.98 -29.13
C THR A 709 -9.55 -25.01 -29.03
N VAL A 710 -10.67 -24.70 -29.68
CA VAL A 710 -11.85 -25.55 -29.73
C VAL A 710 -12.28 -25.85 -31.16
N GLN A 711 -12.93 -27.00 -31.33
CA GLN A 711 -13.36 -27.52 -32.63
C GLN A 711 -14.88 -27.47 -32.75
N ALA A 712 -15.38 -27.13 -33.94
CA ALA A 712 -16.79 -27.04 -34.24
C ALA A 712 -17.54 -28.32 -33.85
N GLY A 713 -18.64 -28.17 -33.12
CA GLY A 713 -19.52 -29.27 -32.71
C GLY A 713 -18.98 -30.13 -31.57
N GLN A 714 -17.80 -29.82 -31.00
CA GLN A 714 -17.28 -30.49 -29.81
C GLN A 714 -17.75 -29.81 -28.52
N THR A 715 -17.90 -30.62 -27.46
CA THR A 715 -18.25 -30.15 -26.11
C THR A 715 -17.00 -30.03 -25.25
N TYR A 716 -16.88 -28.91 -24.55
CA TYR A 716 -15.82 -28.60 -23.59
C TYR A 716 -16.44 -28.28 -22.24
N TYR A 717 -15.74 -28.62 -21.16
CA TYR A 717 -16.11 -28.31 -19.80
C TYR A 717 -15.06 -27.37 -19.20
N VAL A 718 -15.49 -26.30 -18.55
CA VAL A 718 -14.62 -25.41 -17.78
C VAL A 718 -14.85 -25.73 -16.32
N GLU A 719 -13.79 -26.11 -15.62
CA GLU A 719 -13.80 -26.30 -14.18
C GLU A 719 -13.04 -25.11 -13.57
N LEU A 720 -13.71 -24.39 -12.68
CA LEU A 720 -13.17 -23.27 -11.91
C LEU A 720 -13.12 -23.70 -10.46
N ALA A 721 -11.98 -23.53 -9.80
CA ALA A 721 -11.78 -23.88 -8.40
C ALA A 721 -11.13 -22.72 -7.66
N SER A 722 -11.20 -22.75 -6.33
CA SER A 722 -10.42 -21.91 -5.43
C SER A 722 -9.19 -22.70 -4.95
N ARG A 723 -8.00 -22.13 -5.09
CA ARG A 723 -6.75 -22.63 -4.50
C ARG A 723 -6.67 -22.29 -3.02
N ALA A 724 -6.91 -21.03 -2.68
CA ALA A 724 -6.97 -20.49 -1.32
C ALA A 724 -8.26 -19.66 -1.12
N PRO A 725 -9.36 -20.28 -0.63
CA PRO A 725 -10.64 -19.58 -0.50
C PRO A 725 -10.62 -18.49 0.58
N LEU A 726 -11.23 -17.33 0.29
CA LEU A 726 -11.60 -16.30 1.26
C LEU A 726 -13.03 -16.54 1.79
N ASP A 727 -13.39 -15.87 2.89
CA ASP A 727 -14.66 -16.09 3.59
C ASP A 727 -15.90 -15.60 2.81
N ASP A 728 -15.74 -14.78 1.76
CA ASP A 728 -16.84 -14.26 0.94
C ASP A 728 -17.16 -15.09 -0.33
N GLY A 729 -16.22 -15.93 -0.78
CA GLY A 729 -16.40 -16.94 -1.83
C GLY A 729 -16.82 -16.43 -3.20
N GLN A 730 -16.69 -15.14 -3.51
CA GLN A 730 -17.10 -14.61 -4.81
C GLN A 730 -16.09 -14.96 -5.91
N VAL A 731 -16.55 -15.63 -6.96
CA VAL A 731 -15.74 -15.95 -8.14
C VAL A 731 -16.39 -15.44 -9.43
N ALA A 732 -15.59 -14.80 -10.27
CA ALA A 732 -15.96 -14.32 -11.59
C ALA A 732 -15.41 -15.25 -12.67
N LEU A 733 -16.17 -15.45 -13.75
CA LEU A 733 -15.71 -16.15 -14.95
C LEU A 733 -16.13 -15.37 -16.19
N ARG A 734 -15.15 -15.02 -17.02
CA ARG A 734 -15.36 -14.34 -18.30
C ARG A 734 -14.82 -15.22 -19.41
N ILE A 735 -15.59 -15.38 -20.48
CA ILE A 735 -15.19 -16.16 -21.65
C ILE A 735 -15.49 -15.38 -22.92
N ARG A 736 -14.53 -15.35 -23.82
CA ARG A 736 -14.58 -14.78 -25.16
C ARG A 736 -14.28 -15.89 -26.17
N PHE A 737 -14.94 -15.85 -27.33
CA PHE A 737 -14.76 -16.83 -28.39
C PHE A 737 -14.51 -16.15 -29.73
N ASN A 738 -13.37 -16.48 -30.35
CA ASN A 738 -12.95 -15.95 -31.63
C ASN A 738 -12.98 -17.04 -32.70
N THR A 739 -13.74 -16.83 -33.78
CA THR A 739 -13.85 -17.79 -34.90
C THR A 739 -12.62 -17.74 -35.81
N CYS A 740 -12.01 -18.88 -36.14
CA CYS A 740 -10.92 -18.90 -37.12
C CYS A 740 -11.47 -18.66 -38.55
N SER A 741 -10.98 -17.63 -39.23
CA SER A 741 -11.29 -17.38 -40.65
C SER A 741 -10.01 -17.02 -41.42
N TYR A 742 -9.60 -17.90 -42.35
CA TYR A 742 -8.49 -17.83 -43.33
C TYR A 742 -7.10 -18.40 -42.94
N ALA A 743 -6.47 -19.05 -43.96
CA ALA A 743 -5.19 -19.75 -43.94
C ALA A 743 -3.98 -18.84 -44.24
N ALA A 744 -2.95 -18.87 -43.38
CA ALA A 744 -1.65 -18.24 -43.64
C ALA A 744 -0.72 -19.13 -44.51
N ASP A 745 0.10 -18.50 -45.36
CA ASP A 745 1.04 -19.17 -46.28
C ASP A 745 2.28 -19.74 -45.53
N GLU A 746 2.49 -21.03 -45.67
CA GLU A 746 3.53 -21.83 -45.01
C GLU A 746 4.95 -21.37 -45.34
N ALA A 747 5.16 -20.74 -46.50
CA ALA A 747 6.47 -20.23 -46.90
C ALA A 747 6.92 -19.01 -46.04
N ALA A 748 5.97 -18.19 -45.59
CA ALA A 748 6.27 -16.98 -44.82
C ALA A 748 6.70 -17.31 -43.38
N VAL A 749 6.02 -18.27 -42.74
CA VAL A 749 6.33 -18.70 -41.36
C VAL A 749 7.69 -19.40 -41.30
N ASN A 750 7.97 -20.30 -42.24
CA ASN A 750 9.25 -21.01 -42.30
C ASN A 750 10.44 -20.07 -42.58
N SER A 751 10.21 -18.97 -43.31
CA SER A 751 11.25 -17.96 -43.57
C SER A 751 11.59 -17.12 -42.33
N ILE A 752 10.65 -16.94 -41.40
CA ILE A 752 10.86 -16.23 -40.13
C ILE A 752 11.68 -17.11 -39.17
N LEU A 753 11.30 -18.38 -39.04
CA LEU A 753 11.99 -19.36 -38.18
C LEU A 753 13.47 -19.55 -38.57
N SER A 754 13.72 -19.64 -39.88
CA SER A 754 15.08 -19.76 -40.41
C SER A 754 15.93 -18.50 -40.21
N TYR A 755 15.34 -17.32 -40.06
CA TYR A 755 16.05 -16.06 -39.90
C TYR A 755 16.53 -15.84 -38.46
N TYR A 756 15.74 -16.28 -37.47
CA TYR A 756 16.09 -16.20 -36.04
C TYR A 756 16.84 -17.45 -35.51
N GLY A 757 17.14 -18.42 -36.37
CA GLY A 757 17.90 -19.63 -36.00
C GLY A 757 17.14 -20.58 -35.07
N LEU A 758 15.80 -20.60 -35.15
CA LEU A 758 14.93 -21.40 -34.30
C LEU A 758 14.64 -22.75 -34.98
N SER A 759 14.79 -23.86 -34.24
CA SER A 759 14.77 -25.21 -34.83
C SER A 759 13.56 -26.09 -34.48
N ASP A 760 12.65 -25.67 -33.59
CA ASP A 760 11.49 -26.50 -33.23
C ASP A 760 10.21 -25.68 -33.04
N LEU A 761 9.10 -26.25 -33.52
CA LEU A 761 7.74 -25.72 -33.42
C LEU A 761 7.10 -25.95 -32.03
N ASP A 762 7.76 -26.71 -31.15
CA ASP A 762 7.19 -27.14 -29.87
C ASP A 762 7.34 -26.12 -28.72
N SER A 763 8.09 -25.02 -28.94
CA SER A 763 8.25 -23.95 -27.95
C SER A 763 7.39 -22.71 -28.19
N PHE A 764 6.45 -22.77 -29.14
CA PHE A 764 5.37 -21.79 -29.28
C PHE A 764 4.07 -22.41 -28.78
N ALA A 765 3.53 -21.93 -27.66
CA ALA A 765 2.09 -21.96 -27.52
C ALA A 765 1.52 -20.98 -28.56
N ASP A 766 0.62 -21.48 -29.41
CA ASP A 766 -0.19 -20.76 -30.40
C ASP A 766 0.33 -20.61 -31.85
N VAL A 767 0.93 -21.68 -32.40
CA VAL A 767 0.63 -22.07 -33.80
C VAL A 767 -0.06 -23.43 -33.80
N VAL A 768 -1.39 -23.44 -33.66
CA VAL A 768 -2.17 -24.67 -33.64
C VAL A 768 -2.41 -25.18 -35.06
N SER A 769 -1.89 -26.37 -35.34
CA SER A 769 -2.25 -27.16 -36.52
C SER A 769 -3.53 -27.93 -36.24
N PHE A 770 -4.59 -27.72 -37.03
CA PHE A 770 -5.81 -28.53 -36.96
C PHE A 770 -5.71 -29.78 -37.85
N PRO A 771 -6.38 -30.90 -37.51
CA PRO A 771 -6.37 -32.14 -38.31
C PRO A 771 -6.98 -32.05 -39.72
N SER A 772 -7.40 -30.86 -40.18
CA SER A 772 -8.06 -30.62 -41.47
C SER A 772 -7.28 -29.70 -42.42
N GLY A 773 -6.08 -29.24 -42.05
CA GLY A 773 -5.28 -28.33 -42.89
C GLY A 773 -5.74 -26.87 -42.85
N THR A 774 -6.72 -26.51 -42.01
CA THR A 774 -7.06 -25.11 -41.72
C THR A 774 -6.07 -24.55 -40.69
N ARG A 775 -5.34 -23.48 -41.04
CA ARG A 775 -4.48 -22.73 -40.11
C ARG A 775 -5.14 -21.38 -39.83
N CYS A 776 -5.15 -20.92 -38.58
CA CYS A 776 -5.72 -19.62 -38.22
C CYS A 776 -4.71 -18.49 -38.57
N ALA A 777 -5.21 -17.30 -38.91
CA ALA A 777 -4.36 -16.13 -39.09
C ALA A 777 -3.60 -15.83 -37.80
N VAL A 778 -2.29 -15.56 -37.91
CA VAL A 778 -1.46 -15.10 -36.79
C VAL A 778 -1.92 -13.68 -36.47
N THR A 779 -2.77 -13.53 -35.46
CA THR A 779 -3.21 -12.23 -34.95
C THR A 779 -2.30 -11.71 -33.84
N GLY A 780 -1.40 -12.55 -33.32
CA GLY A 780 -0.41 -12.28 -32.28
C GLY A 780 0.91 -13.02 -32.55
N LEU A 781 2.04 -12.32 -32.50
CA LEU A 781 3.40 -12.87 -32.59
C LEU A 781 4.14 -12.49 -31.30
N SER A 782 4.75 -13.46 -30.62
CA SER A 782 5.55 -13.24 -29.40
C SER A 782 7.02 -13.58 -29.65
N ILE A 783 7.92 -12.63 -29.37
CA ILE A 783 9.37 -12.76 -29.60
C ILE A 783 10.10 -12.49 -28.27
N PRO A 784 10.88 -13.44 -27.73
CA PRO A 784 11.60 -13.24 -26.47
C PRO A 784 12.66 -12.14 -26.53
N SER A 785 12.79 -11.37 -25.43
CA SER A 785 13.67 -10.19 -25.30
C SER A 785 15.14 -10.41 -25.66
N LYS A 786 15.66 -11.64 -25.48
CA LYS A 786 17.05 -12.00 -25.80
C LYS A 786 17.39 -12.02 -27.30
N GLN A 787 16.40 -11.96 -28.21
CA GLN A 787 16.61 -12.10 -29.66
C GLN A 787 16.27 -10.86 -30.51
N LEU A 788 15.92 -9.73 -29.88
CA LEU A 788 15.46 -8.50 -30.56
C LEU A 788 16.55 -7.63 -31.22
N ASN A 789 17.83 -8.02 -31.15
CA ASN A 789 18.94 -7.24 -31.71
C ASN A 789 19.17 -7.42 -33.24
N LEU A 790 18.23 -8.04 -33.97
CA LEU A 790 18.33 -8.25 -35.43
C LEU A 790 17.22 -7.47 -36.19
N PRO A 791 17.53 -6.79 -37.31
CA PRO A 791 16.52 -6.06 -38.09
C PRO A 791 15.48 -7.00 -38.73
N LEU A 792 14.22 -6.57 -38.78
CA LEU A 792 13.13 -7.29 -39.45
C LEU A 792 13.40 -7.42 -40.97
N PRO A 793 13.33 -8.62 -41.57
CA PRO A 793 13.56 -8.76 -43.00
C PRO A 793 12.44 -8.11 -43.83
N ALA A 794 12.80 -7.47 -44.95
CA ALA A 794 11.86 -6.86 -45.89
C ALA A 794 10.90 -7.84 -46.61
N ALA A 795 10.98 -9.14 -46.30
CA ALA A 795 10.20 -10.21 -46.91
C ALA A 795 9.05 -10.73 -46.03
N ILE A 796 8.74 -10.05 -44.91
CA ILE A 796 7.50 -10.32 -44.20
C ILE A 796 6.36 -9.83 -45.11
N GLY A 797 5.44 -10.73 -45.45
CA GLY A 797 4.34 -10.46 -46.38
C GLY A 797 3.34 -9.39 -45.89
N ASP A 798 2.13 -9.38 -46.45
CA ASP A 798 1.11 -8.37 -46.11
C ASP A 798 0.56 -8.54 -44.68
N LEU A 799 0.95 -7.63 -43.76
CA LEU A 799 0.64 -7.68 -42.32
C LEU A 799 -0.61 -6.87 -41.90
N ARG A 800 -1.45 -6.43 -42.84
CA ARG A 800 -2.58 -5.51 -42.57
C ARG A 800 -3.62 -5.99 -41.55
N ASN A 801 -3.57 -7.25 -41.12
CA ASN A 801 -4.51 -7.86 -40.18
C ASN A 801 -3.88 -8.26 -38.83
N LEU A 802 -2.62 -7.92 -38.56
CA LEU A 802 -2.01 -8.12 -37.24
C LEU A 802 -2.69 -7.17 -36.24
N GLN A 803 -3.39 -7.71 -35.25
CA GLN A 803 -4.14 -6.91 -34.26
C GLN A 803 -3.33 -6.69 -32.98
N THR A 804 -2.46 -7.63 -32.62
CA THR A 804 -1.56 -7.53 -31.48
C THR A 804 -0.17 -8.05 -31.84
N LEU A 805 0.88 -7.41 -31.33
CA LEU A 805 2.26 -7.89 -31.32
C LEU A 805 2.67 -7.89 -29.85
N ASP A 806 2.82 -9.06 -29.26
CA ASP A 806 3.09 -9.17 -27.82
C ASP A 806 4.59 -9.34 -27.58
N LEU A 807 5.24 -8.23 -27.24
CA LEU A 807 6.64 -8.20 -26.82
C LEU A 807 6.68 -8.39 -25.30
N GLN A 808 6.40 -9.60 -24.83
CA GLN A 808 6.41 -9.88 -23.40
C GLN A 808 7.82 -9.59 -22.84
N TYR A 809 7.86 -8.68 -21.86
CA TYR A 809 9.02 -8.05 -21.24
C TYR A 809 9.66 -6.90 -22.04
N ASN A 810 9.04 -5.72 -21.94
CA ASN A 810 9.55 -4.36 -22.11
C ASN A 810 10.43 -4.02 -23.34
N ARG A 811 10.04 -2.91 -24.01
CA ARG A 811 10.76 -2.06 -24.98
C ARG A 811 10.73 -2.49 -26.45
N ILE A 812 10.10 -1.68 -27.31
CA ILE A 812 10.65 -1.18 -28.59
C ILE A 812 10.12 0.27 -28.80
N PRO A 813 10.92 1.20 -29.32
CA PRO A 813 10.79 2.64 -29.09
C PRO A 813 10.15 3.41 -30.26
#